data_AF-A0A2V8HRV2-F1
#
_entry.id   AF-A0A2V8HRV2-F1
#
_cell.length_a   1.000
_cell.length_b   1.000
_cell.length_c   1.000
_cell.angle_alpha   90.00
_cell.angle_beta   90.00
_cell.angle_gamma   90.00
#
_symmetry.space_group_name_H-M   'P 1'
#
loop_
_entity.id
_entity.type
_entity.pdbx_description
1 polymer ?
#
loop_
_entity_poly.entity_id
_entity_poly.type
_entity_poly.pdbx_seq_one_letter_code
_entity_poly.pdbx_strand_id
1 'polypeptide(L)'
;MRSSFRLLHFASCISPPVARRRHQVPRPRLVGANVFRARTRAMPPIATQSGYPTRRRRFLVFACDSAAVTYCWLTRNRTGLRTSVTIGSSSDSCRATRISADEDLNSSAPDGQSNHYNRRMPPDDAASMRPMLATLADAPLRDPRLVYEPKYDGIRALVEVTAGARATARLWSRNGNDKTAQFPSIVRALSAFGRTLDAPVLLDGEIVALDERGRPAGFQRLQGRIHLTSALDVERVDREQPVAFIAFDLLRRGRRDLCARPLTERRRELEDVMRVDGMIRLSEQIAGDAHALYDRALTEGWEGLIAKDVTSTYQAGRRSPAWRKIKVVQQQEFVVGGWTEPRETRSHFGALLLGVYEDGRLTYVGHTGTGFDQKELERVWTLLRAREVDRSPFSAPIKTNEPAHWARPDLVAQVKFTEWTADRKLRHPVYLGLRDDKRAEEVTGEGAKGANGPKGAKGAGAKGAKGAKGAEGAGADGASALRGVVEQLRGLEDARRDGAIELPGGDRVGVTNLAKVFWPAQKITKGDLLRYYVEVSPYLLPAVADRPLVMKRFPNGVDGKAFYQQRSREERPPSGVRVETLPPALDPIGEPDAKRFVGGSLTTLLYMTQIAAISQDPWFSRVQSPLDADYVALDLDPGDGATFAKVLDVARWVRDELASLGVPGVPKTSGSSGLHVYIPLPPHTSYESGMLFCQIVATLVATRHPKVATVERMVARRPRGTVYVDYLQNILGKTLATAYSARASEFAGVSTPLTWKEVDRGIDPRDFTVRTAPARFQELGDLWARLRTDKPADLEAVLRKYARDSR
;
A
#
# COMPACT_ATOMS: atom_id res chain seq x y z
N MET A 1 50.30 4.66 -49.87
CA MET A 1 49.82 3.53 -49.04
C MET A 1 50.47 3.63 -47.66
N ARG A 2 49.74 3.29 -46.58
CA ARG A 2 50.15 3.23 -45.15
C ARG A 2 51.05 4.36 -44.62
N SER A 3 50.52 5.15 -43.67
CA SER A 3 51.31 5.89 -42.68
C SER A 3 50.58 5.95 -41.34
N SER A 4 51.32 5.69 -40.26
CA SER A 4 50.97 5.94 -38.86
C SER A 4 52.14 6.67 -38.23
N PHE A 5 51.96 7.65 -37.33
CA PHE A 5 52.86 7.89 -36.16
C PHE A 5 52.60 9.17 -35.33
N ARG A 6 52.89 9.06 -34.01
CA ARG A 6 53.55 10.03 -33.07
C ARG A 6 52.90 11.41 -32.79
N LEU A 7 53.23 12.13 -31.69
CA LEU A 7 53.48 11.81 -30.25
C LEU A 7 53.70 13.16 -29.48
N LEU A 8 53.47 13.16 -28.15
CA LEU A 8 54.12 13.97 -27.08
C LEU A 8 54.03 15.53 -26.97
N HIS A 9 53.73 15.95 -25.72
CA HIS A 9 54.32 17.04 -24.89
C HIS A 9 54.32 18.52 -25.40
N PHE A 10 54.05 19.55 -24.59
CA PHE A 10 54.75 19.94 -23.32
C PHE A 10 53.84 20.78 -22.37
N ALA A 11 54.37 21.21 -21.22
CA ALA A 11 53.61 21.82 -20.11
C ALA A 11 54.17 23.19 -19.60
N SER A 12 53.34 23.87 -18.80
CA SER A 12 53.66 24.84 -17.72
C SER A 12 54.13 26.28 -18.02
N CYS A 13 53.53 27.23 -17.27
CA CYS A 13 54.04 28.48 -16.64
C CYS A 13 52.84 29.43 -16.39
N ILE A 14 52.35 29.72 -15.18
CA ILE A 14 52.91 30.45 -14.00
C ILE A 14 52.92 32.00 -14.14
N SER A 15 51.78 32.61 -13.78
CA SER A 15 51.64 33.79 -12.87
C SER A 15 52.11 35.21 -13.38
N PRO A 16 52.08 36.33 -12.59
CA PRO A 16 51.38 37.59 -12.97
C PRO A 16 52.34 38.83 -12.85
N PRO A 17 52.06 40.08 -12.33
CA PRO A 17 50.81 40.76 -11.90
C PRO A 17 50.70 42.33 -12.12
N VAL A 18 49.60 42.94 -11.62
CA VAL A 18 49.50 44.31 -11.00
C VAL A 18 49.40 45.61 -11.85
N ALA A 19 48.68 46.60 -11.26
CA ALA A 19 48.66 48.07 -11.46
C ALA A 19 47.63 48.67 -12.46
N ARG A 20 47.05 49.87 -12.29
CA ARG A 20 46.66 50.79 -11.18
C ARG A 20 46.33 52.16 -11.83
N ARG A 21 45.32 52.90 -11.30
CA ARG A 21 45.09 54.38 -11.32
C ARG A 21 44.16 55.06 -12.38
N ARG A 22 43.06 55.58 -11.82
CA ARG A 22 42.59 57.01 -11.75
C ARG A 22 41.93 57.73 -12.95
N HIS A 23 41.09 58.71 -12.54
CA HIS A 23 40.50 59.86 -13.28
C HIS A 23 39.35 59.50 -14.25
N GLN A 24 38.27 60.31 -14.39
CA GLN A 24 37.81 61.49 -13.65
C GLN A 24 36.27 61.65 -13.72
N VAL A 25 35.71 62.59 -12.95
CA VAL A 25 34.27 62.91 -12.76
C VAL A 25 33.97 64.23 -13.50
N PRO A 26 32.80 64.45 -14.14
CA PRO A 26 31.70 65.17 -13.45
C PRO A 26 30.25 64.76 -13.77
N ARG A 27 29.40 64.98 -12.76
CA ARG A 27 27.93 65.21 -12.88
C ARG A 27 27.65 66.72 -12.95
N PRO A 28 26.42 67.12 -13.31
CA PRO A 28 25.63 67.99 -12.41
C PRO A 28 24.20 67.39 -12.21
N ARG A 29 23.41 67.56 -11.13
CA ARG A 29 23.06 68.69 -10.22
C ARG A 29 22.32 69.85 -10.95
N LEU A 30 21.28 70.50 -10.44
CA LEU A 30 20.28 70.23 -9.36
C LEU A 30 19.20 71.35 -9.44
N VAL A 31 18.08 71.22 -8.70
CA VAL A 31 17.06 72.26 -8.37
C VAL A 31 16.05 72.69 -9.47
N GLY A 32 14.78 72.83 -9.08
CA GLY A 32 13.72 73.56 -9.82
C GLY A 32 12.32 73.19 -9.32
N ALA A 33 11.55 74.15 -8.80
CA ALA A 33 10.26 73.92 -8.14
C ALA A 33 9.12 74.80 -8.71
N ASN A 34 7.89 74.43 -8.32
CA ASN A 34 6.67 75.24 -8.22
C ASN A 34 5.75 75.50 -9.43
N VAL A 35 4.52 74.96 -9.29
CA VAL A 35 3.19 75.63 -9.35
C VAL A 35 2.78 76.33 -10.68
N PHE A 36 1.65 75.91 -11.27
CA PHE A 36 0.41 76.73 -11.39
C PHE A 36 -0.79 75.94 -12.00
N ARG A 37 -1.99 76.23 -11.48
CA ARG A 37 -3.38 76.28 -12.06
C ARG A 37 -3.74 75.55 -13.40
N ALA A 38 -5.00 75.13 -13.66
CA ALA A 38 -6.24 75.07 -12.86
C ALA A 38 -7.40 74.41 -13.66
N ARG A 39 -8.53 74.20 -12.96
CA ARG A 39 -9.93 74.16 -13.43
C ARG A 39 -10.44 72.91 -14.18
N THR A 40 -11.23 72.17 -13.39
CA THR A 40 -12.22 71.15 -13.71
C THR A 40 -13.48 71.67 -14.44
N ARG A 41 -14.11 70.77 -15.20
CA ARG A 41 -15.58 70.54 -15.37
C ARG A 41 -15.74 69.01 -15.46
N ALA A 42 -16.41 68.29 -14.53
CA ALA A 42 -17.88 68.12 -14.35
C ALA A 42 -18.54 67.43 -15.58
N MET A 43 -19.39 66.39 -15.50
CA MET A 43 -19.99 65.50 -14.47
C MET A 43 -20.82 64.40 -15.26
N PRO A 44 -21.58 63.41 -14.69
CA PRO A 44 -21.52 62.64 -13.44
C PRO A 44 -21.53 61.08 -13.74
N PRO A 45 -22.26 60.11 -13.10
CA PRO A 45 -21.70 58.75 -12.86
C PRO A 45 -22.49 57.55 -13.47
N ILE A 46 -21.96 56.32 -13.33
CA ILE A 46 -22.70 55.04 -13.14
C ILE A 46 -21.73 53.94 -12.64
N ALA A 47 -22.23 52.97 -11.87
CA ALA A 47 -21.44 51.95 -11.16
C ALA A 47 -21.39 50.60 -11.90
N THR A 48 -20.38 49.75 -11.64
CA THR A 48 -20.55 48.46 -10.90
C THR A 48 -19.28 47.60 -10.78
N GLN A 49 -19.33 46.76 -9.74
CA GLN A 49 -18.43 45.73 -9.22
C GLN A 49 -17.71 44.79 -10.22
N SER A 50 -16.48 44.37 -9.87
CA SER A 50 -16.26 42.99 -9.36
C SER A 50 -14.90 42.86 -8.65
N GLY A 51 -14.82 42.02 -7.61
CA GLY A 51 -13.59 41.80 -6.84
C GLY A 51 -13.58 40.41 -6.17
N TYR A 52 -12.48 39.67 -6.34
CA TYR A 52 -12.33 38.30 -5.83
C TYR A 52 -11.84 38.27 -4.37
N PRO A 53 -12.38 37.37 -3.50
CA PRO A 53 -12.04 37.36 -2.08
C PRO A 53 -10.81 36.51 -1.71
N THR A 54 -9.96 37.06 -0.83
CA THR A 54 -8.86 36.36 -0.16
C THR A 54 -9.36 35.39 0.92
N ARG A 55 -8.77 34.18 1.00
CA ARG A 55 -9.17 33.15 1.97
C ARG A 55 -8.52 33.36 3.35
N ARG A 56 -9.34 33.36 4.42
CA ARG A 56 -8.88 33.20 5.81
C ARG A 56 -8.69 31.73 6.15
N ARG A 57 -7.66 31.39 6.94
CA ARG A 57 -7.47 30.04 7.53
C ARG A 57 -8.09 29.96 8.93
N ARG A 58 -8.50 28.77 9.36
CA ARG A 58 -8.94 28.44 10.73
C ARG A 58 -8.13 27.23 11.21
N PHE A 59 -7.73 27.22 12.47
CA PHE A 59 -7.06 26.08 13.10
C PHE A 59 -7.95 25.49 14.18
N LEU A 60 -8.03 24.17 14.20
CA LEU A 60 -8.53 23.39 15.31
C LEU A 60 -7.30 22.73 15.95
N VAL A 61 -7.12 22.92 17.26
CA VAL A 61 -6.06 22.26 18.03
C VAL A 61 -6.75 21.32 18.99
N PHE A 62 -6.44 20.03 18.90
CA PHE A 62 -6.75 19.08 19.96
C PHE A 62 -5.55 19.05 20.91
N ALA A 63 -5.78 19.32 22.18
CA ALA A 63 -4.91 18.88 23.26
C ALA A 63 -5.62 17.68 23.90
N CYS A 64 -4.92 16.56 24.00
CA CYS A 64 -5.40 15.39 24.71
C CYS A 64 -4.63 15.33 26.02
N ASP A 65 -5.31 15.62 27.13
CA ASP A 65 -4.88 15.12 28.43
C ASP A 65 -6.11 14.78 29.28
N SER A 66 -5.87 14.03 30.34
CA SER A 66 -6.86 13.16 30.97
C SER A 66 -8.02 13.92 31.64
N ALA A 67 -9.25 13.58 31.23
CA ALA A 67 -10.49 13.76 32.00
C ALA A 67 -10.95 15.20 32.42
N ALA A 68 -10.85 16.21 31.53
CA ALA A 68 -11.78 17.36 31.54
C ALA A 68 -11.77 18.12 30.20
N VAL A 69 -12.93 18.59 29.73
CA VAL A 69 -13.03 19.47 28.54
C VAL A 69 -13.31 20.91 28.97
N THR A 70 -12.29 21.78 28.92
CA THR A 70 -12.44 23.21 29.17
C THR A 70 -12.60 23.98 27.86
N TYR A 71 -13.69 24.72 27.70
CA TYR A 71 -13.90 25.61 26.55
C TYR A 71 -13.44 27.03 26.88
N CYS A 72 -12.49 27.57 26.10
CA CYS A 72 -12.06 28.96 26.20
C CYS A 72 -12.47 29.73 24.94
N TRP A 73 -13.31 30.76 25.11
CA TRP A 73 -13.75 31.63 24.01
C TRP A 73 -12.88 32.88 23.94
N LEU A 74 -12.21 33.09 22.81
CA LEU A 74 -11.46 34.31 22.50
C LEU A 74 -12.19 35.11 21.43
N THR A 75 -13.00 36.09 21.84
CA THR A 75 -13.57 37.10 20.95
C THR A 75 -12.61 38.28 20.84
N ARG A 76 -12.32 38.71 19.60
CA ARG A 76 -11.44 39.86 19.33
C ARG A 76 -12.27 40.95 18.67
N ASN A 77 -12.57 42.01 19.41
CA ASN A 77 -13.16 43.23 18.85
C ASN A 77 -12.08 44.28 18.54
N ARG A 78 -12.46 45.36 17.85
CA ARG A 78 -11.51 46.31 17.22
C ARG A 78 -10.63 47.12 18.18
N THR A 79 -10.83 47.02 19.49
CA THR A 79 -10.09 47.77 20.53
C THR A 79 -9.82 46.88 21.75
N GLY A 80 -8.64 46.23 21.79
CA GLY A 80 -8.14 45.47 22.95
C GLY A 80 -8.70 44.03 23.11
N LEU A 81 -7.95 43.19 23.83
CA LEU A 81 -8.42 41.89 24.34
C LEU A 81 -8.74 42.01 25.84
N ARG A 82 -9.84 41.39 26.28
CA ARG A 82 -10.03 40.92 27.65
C ARG A 82 -10.35 39.43 27.60
N THR A 83 -9.79 38.68 28.54
CA THR A 83 -10.05 37.24 28.73
C THR A 83 -10.91 37.06 29.98
N SER A 84 -11.93 36.21 29.89
CA SER A 84 -12.63 35.66 31.05
C SER A 84 -12.69 34.14 30.92
N VAL A 85 -12.49 33.44 32.03
CA VAL A 85 -12.49 31.98 32.11
C VAL A 85 -13.51 31.58 33.18
N THR A 86 -14.39 30.63 32.85
CA THR A 86 -15.31 30.02 33.80
C THR A 86 -15.08 28.52 33.79
N ILE A 87 -14.97 27.92 34.97
CA ILE A 87 -14.71 26.48 35.16
C ILE A 87 -15.98 25.86 35.76
N GLY A 88 -16.40 24.71 35.23
CA GLY A 88 -17.46 23.89 35.80
C GLY A 88 -17.08 22.42 35.69
N SER A 89 -17.13 21.71 36.82
CA SER A 89 -16.84 20.28 36.93
C SER A 89 -18.10 19.50 37.26
N SER A 90 -18.26 18.30 36.73
CA SER A 90 -19.35 17.38 37.11
C SER A 90 -18.85 15.95 37.27
N SER A 91 -18.64 15.55 38.52
CA SER A 91 -18.79 14.16 38.96
C SER A 91 -20.18 14.02 39.57
N ASP A 92 -20.97 13.04 39.14
CA ASP A 92 -21.57 12.04 40.03
C ASP A 92 -22.60 11.15 39.31
N SER A 93 -22.87 10.00 39.94
CA SER A 93 -23.58 8.86 39.38
C SER A 93 -25.09 8.88 39.58
N CYS A 94 -25.81 8.24 38.65
CA CYS A 94 -27.01 7.44 38.89
C CYS A 94 -28.12 8.00 39.83
N ARG A 95 -29.18 8.54 39.22
CA ARG A 95 -30.56 8.09 39.54
C ARG A 95 -31.54 8.41 38.40
N ALA A 96 -32.49 7.52 38.19
CA ALA A 96 -33.62 7.74 37.30
C ALA A 96 -34.82 8.24 38.11
N THR A 97 -35.47 9.32 37.65
CA THR A 97 -36.84 9.67 38.04
C THR A 97 -37.56 10.32 36.84
N ARG A 98 -38.80 9.92 36.59
CA ARG A 98 -39.70 10.60 35.62
C ARG A 98 -40.27 11.86 36.26
N ILE A 99 -40.34 12.96 35.50
CA ILE A 99 -41.41 13.97 35.65
C ILE A 99 -41.89 14.37 34.24
N SER A 100 -43.19 14.61 34.13
CA SER A 100 -43.95 14.93 32.91
C SER A 100 -43.99 16.43 32.60
N ALA A 101 -44.42 16.74 31.37
CA ALA A 101 -45.34 17.82 30.94
C ALA A 101 -45.78 18.85 32.03
N ASP A 102 -45.83 20.17 31.81
CA ASP A 102 -46.45 20.87 30.68
C ASP A 102 -46.17 22.41 30.70
N GLU A 103 -46.64 23.10 29.64
CA GLU A 103 -47.09 24.51 29.56
C GLU A 103 -46.11 25.72 29.64
N ASP A 104 -46.04 26.39 28.47
CA ASP A 104 -46.40 27.79 28.22
C ASP A 104 -45.43 29.00 28.30
N LEU A 105 -45.12 29.48 27.08
CA LEU A 105 -45.42 30.81 26.56
C LEU A 105 -45.08 32.05 27.43
N ASN A 106 -44.03 32.78 27.01
CA ASN A 106 -44.31 34.12 26.45
C ASN A 106 -43.28 34.55 25.39
N SER A 107 -43.75 35.42 24.49
CA SER A 107 -43.09 35.93 23.30
C SER A 107 -42.17 37.14 23.58
N SER A 108 -41.12 37.28 22.76
CA SER A 108 -40.93 38.44 21.87
C SER A 108 -39.55 38.38 21.18
N ALA A 109 -39.55 38.46 19.85
CA ALA A 109 -38.34 38.53 19.04
C ALA A 109 -38.01 39.99 18.68
N PRO A 110 -36.73 40.30 18.48
CA PRO A 110 -36.33 41.27 17.46
C PRO A 110 -35.46 40.61 16.37
N ASP A 111 -35.65 41.06 15.13
CA ASP A 111 -35.02 40.50 13.93
C ASP A 111 -33.48 40.46 13.99
N GLY A 112 -32.92 39.26 13.71
CA GLY A 112 -31.49 39.00 13.63
C GLY A 112 -31.09 38.46 12.26
N GLN A 113 -30.49 39.32 11.42
CA GLN A 113 -30.13 39.02 10.03
C GLN A 113 -29.34 37.70 9.85
N SER A 114 -29.80 36.89 8.92
CA SER A 114 -29.23 35.58 8.55
C SER A 114 -27.84 35.72 7.91
N ASN A 115 -26.79 35.62 8.72
CA ASN A 115 -25.42 35.56 8.22
C ASN A 115 -25.20 34.24 7.45
N HIS A 116 -25.26 34.31 6.12
CA HIS A 116 -25.09 33.18 5.21
C HIS A 116 -23.74 32.47 5.42
N TYR A 117 -23.78 31.31 6.09
CA TYR A 117 -22.69 30.35 6.04
C TYR A 117 -22.59 29.80 4.62
N ASN A 118 -21.50 30.14 3.93
CA ASN A 118 -21.20 29.66 2.58
C ASN A 118 -20.76 28.17 2.61
N ARG A 119 -21.70 27.31 3.01
CA ARG A 119 -21.69 25.86 2.80
C ARG A 119 -21.84 25.67 1.29
N ARG A 120 -20.79 25.24 0.59
CA ARG A 120 -20.97 24.67 -0.75
C ARG A 120 -21.90 23.48 -0.59
N MET A 121 -23.16 23.66 -1.01
CA MET A 121 -24.09 22.56 -1.13
C MET A 121 -23.51 21.52 -2.11
N PRO A 122 -23.84 20.23 -1.96
CA PRO A 122 -23.75 19.33 -3.10
C PRO A 122 -24.51 19.98 -4.27
N PRO A 123 -24.09 19.76 -5.53
CA PRO A 123 -24.85 20.25 -6.66
C PRO A 123 -26.29 19.69 -6.60
N ASP A 124 -27.28 20.51 -6.96
CA ASP A 124 -28.70 20.19 -6.76
C ASP A 124 -29.18 19.01 -7.63
N ASP A 125 -28.50 18.71 -8.74
CA ASP A 125 -28.85 17.59 -9.62
C ASP A 125 -28.19 16.25 -9.22
N ALA A 126 -28.88 15.15 -9.52
CA ALA A 126 -28.30 13.81 -9.40
C ALA A 126 -27.24 13.52 -10.48
N ALA A 127 -27.27 14.25 -11.60
CA ALA A 127 -26.43 14.02 -12.78
C ALA A 127 -24.95 14.36 -12.58
N SER A 128 -24.63 15.29 -11.68
CA SER A 128 -23.26 15.69 -11.33
C SER A 128 -22.71 14.99 -10.09
N MET A 129 -23.54 14.25 -9.35
CA MET A 129 -23.10 13.40 -8.26
C MET A 129 -22.35 12.18 -8.80
N ARG A 130 -21.28 11.76 -8.11
CA ARG A 130 -20.49 10.58 -8.46
C ARG A 130 -20.47 9.58 -7.30
N PRO A 131 -20.54 8.26 -7.54
CA PRO A 131 -20.48 7.29 -6.46
C PRO A 131 -19.20 7.37 -5.61
N MET A 132 -19.36 7.14 -4.31
CA MET A 132 -18.26 6.84 -3.38
C MET A 132 -17.64 5.48 -3.75
N LEU A 133 -16.31 5.35 -3.63
CA LEU A 133 -15.57 4.16 -4.07
C LEU A 133 -14.88 3.47 -2.89
N ALA A 134 -15.02 2.14 -2.82
CA ALA A 134 -14.28 1.32 -1.85
C ALA A 134 -12.76 1.30 -2.14
N THR A 135 -11.93 1.24 -1.11
CA THR A 135 -10.49 0.95 -1.22
C THR A 135 -10.23 -0.53 -1.50
N LEU A 136 -8.99 -0.82 -1.93
CA LEU A 136 -8.46 -2.18 -2.11
C LEU A 136 -7.69 -2.66 -0.85
N ALA A 137 -7.88 -1.99 0.28
CA ALA A 137 -7.32 -2.43 1.55
C ALA A 137 -8.25 -3.48 2.16
N ASP A 138 -7.68 -4.54 2.71
CA ASP A 138 -8.46 -5.60 3.35
C ASP A 138 -9.18 -5.09 4.61
N ALA A 139 -10.28 -5.76 4.95
CA ALA A 139 -11.01 -5.56 6.20
C ALA A 139 -11.07 -6.89 6.95
N PRO A 140 -10.99 -6.87 8.30
CA PRO A 140 -11.22 -8.08 9.08
C PRO A 140 -12.64 -8.57 8.86
N LEU A 141 -12.86 -9.89 8.92
CA LEU A 141 -14.22 -10.47 8.91
C LEU A 141 -14.97 -10.25 10.23
N ARG A 142 -14.31 -9.76 11.28
CA ARG A 142 -14.94 -9.38 12.55
C ARG A 142 -14.38 -8.06 13.09
N ASP A 143 -15.21 -7.03 13.15
CA ASP A 143 -14.98 -5.73 13.82
C ASP A 143 -16.35 -5.09 14.11
N PRO A 144 -16.73 -4.82 15.38
CA PRO A 144 -18.05 -4.29 15.74
C PRO A 144 -18.38 -2.90 15.16
N ARG A 145 -17.38 -2.19 14.61
CA ARG A 145 -17.58 -0.90 13.92
C ARG A 145 -17.87 -1.07 12.43
N LEU A 146 -17.90 -2.29 11.92
CA LEU A 146 -18.12 -2.59 10.52
C LEU A 146 -19.45 -3.31 10.30
N VAL A 147 -20.06 -2.98 9.17
CA VAL A 147 -21.14 -3.76 8.55
C VAL A 147 -20.64 -4.33 7.22
N TYR A 148 -21.15 -5.50 6.87
CA TYR A 148 -20.66 -6.29 5.74
C TYR A 148 -21.81 -6.63 4.82
N GLU A 149 -21.61 -6.40 3.52
CA GLU A 149 -22.62 -6.61 2.48
C GLU A 149 -22.04 -7.46 1.35
N PRO A 150 -22.86 -8.21 0.60
CA PRO A 150 -22.41 -8.91 -0.60
C PRO A 150 -21.76 -7.92 -1.58
N LYS A 151 -20.62 -8.29 -2.15
CA LYS A 151 -20.08 -7.54 -3.29
C LYS A 151 -20.77 -8.01 -4.56
N TYR A 152 -21.72 -7.21 -5.02
CA TYR A 152 -22.34 -7.39 -6.31
C TYR A 152 -21.37 -7.09 -7.47
N ASP A 153 -21.47 -7.90 -8.52
CA ASP A 153 -20.71 -7.79 -9.77
C ASP A 153 -21.66 -7.32 -10.89
N GLY A 154 -21.83 -6.00 -11.00
CA GLY A 154 -22.89 -5.40 -11.80
C GLY A 154 -22.54 -4.02 -12.36
N ILE A 155 -23.59 -3.26 -12.69
CA ILE A 155 -23.47 -1.87 -13.14
C ILE A 155 -23.90 -0.95 -12.00
N ARG A 156 -22.90 -0.36 -11.32
CA ARG A 156 -23.09 0.72 -10.35
C ARG A 156 -23.94 1.86 -10.91
N ALA A 157 -25.06 2.14 -10.26
CA ALA A 157 -26.03 3.16 -10.64
C ALA A 157 -26.42 4.06 -9.46
N LEU A 158 -26.37 5.38 -9.68
CA LEU A 158 -27.12 6.34 -8.88
C LEU A 158 -28.52 6.46 -9.48
N VAL A 159 -29.55 6.47 -8.64
CA VAL A 159 -30.94 6.40 -9.07
C VAL A 159 -31.75 7.48 -8.39
N GLU A 160 -32.30 8.40 -9.18
CA GLU A 160 -33.27 9.39 -8.71
C GLU A 160 -34.68 8.88 -8.99
N VAL A 161 -35.54 8.89 -7.97
CA VAL A 161 -36.95 8.51 -8.06
C VAL A 161 -37.80 9.67 -7.57
N THR A 162 -38.73 10.15 -8.40
CA THR A 162 -39.70 11.16 -8.01
C THR A 162 -40.90 10.53 -7.28
N ALA A 163 -41.57 11.31 -6.43
CA ALA A 163 -42.66 10.84 -5.59
C ALA A 163 -44.07 11.09 -6.19
N GLY A 164 -45.05 10.29 -5.77
CA GLY A 164 -46.46 10.47 -6.07
C GLY A 164 -46.97 9.81 -7.37
N ALA A 165 -48.23 10.05 -7.72
CA ALA A 165 -48.93 9.29 -8.77
C ALA A 165 -48.27 9.31 -10.17
N ARG A 166 -47.51 10.38 -10.48
CA ARG A 166 -46.75 10.55 -11.73
C ARG A 166 -45.24 10.34 -11.55
N ALA A 167 -44.86 9.52 -10.57
CA ALA A 167 -43.48 9.16 -10.30
C ALA A 167 -42.75 8.62 -11.54
N THR A 168 -41.49 9.00 -11.64
CA THR A 168 -40.53 8.67 -12.70
C THR A 168 -39.18 8.36 -12.07
N ALA A 169 -38.40 7.49 -12.74
CA ALA A 169 -37.05 7.15 -12.30
C ALA A 169 -36.01 7.49 -13.38
N ARG A 170 -34.83 7.92 -12.94
CA ARG A 170 -33.64 8.16 -13.78
C ARG A 170 -32.43 7.48 -13.20
N LEU A 171 -31.57 6.95 -14.06
CA LEU A 171 -30.39 6.16 -13.67
C LEU A 171 -29.13 6.73 -14.30
N TRP A 172 -28.11 6.99 -13.48
CA TRP A 172 -26.78 7.40 -13.93
C TRP A 172 -25.75 6.34 -13.55
N SER A 173 -25.00 5.88 -14.55
CA SER A 173 -23.83 5.03 -14.31
C SER A 173 -22.76 5.77 -13.48
N ARG A 174 -21.83 5.01 -12.90
CA ARG A 174 -20.64 5.53 -12.20
C ARG A 174 -19.87 6.67 -12.88
N ASN A 175 -19.91 6.78 -14.20
CA ASN A 175 -19.21 7.81 -14.97
C ASN A 175 -20.03 9.08 -15.22
N GLY A 176 -21.32 9.10 -14.83
CA GLY A 176 -22.27 10.19 -15.10
C GLY A 176 -23.14 9.97 -16.35
N ASN A 177 -22.94 8.88 -17.10
CA ASN A 177 -23.74 8.61 -18.30
C ASN A 177 -25.14 8.15 -17.89
N ASP A 178 -26.19 8.76 -18.47
CA ASP A 178 -27.58 8.32 -18.33
C ASP A 178 -27.74 6.88 -18.88
N LYS A 179 -28.47 6.06 -18.13
CA LYS A 179 -28.77 4.65 -18.39
C LYS A 179 -30.26 4.33 -18.37
N THR A 180 -31.12 5.33 -18.19
CA THR A 180 -32.58 5.20 -18.06
C THR A 180 -33.18 4.42 -19.23
N ALA A 181 -32.80 4.74 -20.47
CA ALA A 181 -33.31 4.04 -21.66
C ALA A 181 -32.81 2.59 -21.81
N GLN A 182 -31.72 2.19 -21.14
CA GLN A 182 -31.14 0.84 -21.25
C GLN A 182 -31.72 -0.18 -20.26
N PHE A 183 -32.52 0.27 -19.27
CA PHE A 183 -33.10 -0.60 -18.24
C PHE A 183 -34.60 -0.30 -18.02
N PRO A 184 -35.46 -0.48 -19.05
CA PRO A 184 -36.86 -0.06 -18.99
C PRO A 184 -37.68 -0.84 -17.95
N SER A 185 -37.40 -2.12 -17.70
CA SER A 185 -37.94 -2.90 -16.56
C SER A 185 -37.70 -2.21 -15.21
N ILE A 186 -36.42 -1.93 -14.91
CA ILE A 186 -35.98 -1.26 -13.68
C ILE A 186 -36.61 0.13 -13.55
N VAL A 187 -36.67 0.92 -14.63
CA VAL A 187 -37.34 2.24 -14.63
C VAL A 187 -38.83 2.11 -14.30
N ARG A 188 -39.55 1.13 -14.89
CA ARG A 188 -40.97 0.90 -14.59
C ARG A 188 -41.18 0.52 -13.12
N ALA A 189 -40.37 -0.41 -12.61
CA ALA A 189 -40.43 -0.82 -11.21
C ALA A 189 -40.15 0.37 -10.27
N LEU A 190 -39.05 1.09 -10.48
CA LEU A 190 -38.69 2.27 -9.66
C LEU A 190 -39.74 3.38 -9.73
N SER A 191 -40.38 3.57 -10.89
CA SER A 191 -41.49 4.52 -11.03
C SER A 191 -42.73 4.05 -10.27
N ALA A 192 -43.02 2.74 -10.21
CA ALA A 192 -44.09 2.20 -9.38
C ALA A 192 -43.78 2.35 -7.88
N PHE A 193 -42.53 2.07 -7.46
CA PHE A 193 -42.02 2.35 -6.13
C PHE A 193 -42.19 3.82 -5.75
N GLY A 194 -41.84 4.75 -6.64
CA GLY A 194 -42.01 6.19 -6.44
C GLY A 194 -43.45 6.64 -6.17
N ARG A 195 -44.47 5.91 -6.65
CA ARG A 195 -45.88 6.19 -6.32
C ARG A 195 -46.20 5.96 -4.84
N THR A 196 -45.40 5.15 -4.14
CA THR A 196 -45.53 4.89 -2.70
C THR A 196 -44.72 5.84 -1.82
N LEU A 197 -43.85 6.67 -2.42
CA LEU A 197 -43.01 7.61 -1.69
C LEU A 197 -43.77 8.90 -1.34
N ASP A 198 -43.47 9.42 -0.16
CA ASP A 198 -43.88 10.73 0.34
C ASP A 198 -43.01 11.88 -0.22
N ALA A 199 -41.75 11.57 -0.54
CA ALA A 199 -40.76 12.52 -1.02
C ALA A 199 -39.80 11.87 -2.04
N PRO A 200 -39.26 12.62 -3.02
CA PRO A 200 -38.31 12.08 -3.99
C PRO A 200 -37.02 11.60 -3.30
N VAL A 201 -36.38 10.56 -3.84
CA VAL A 201 -35.16 9.97 -3.26
C VAL A 201 -34.01 9.88 -4.27
N LEU A 202 -32.78 9.92 -3.74
CA LEU A 202 -31.57 9.58 -4.48
C LEU A 202 -30.90 8.37 -3.82
N LEU A 203 -30.83 7.26 -4.54
CA LEU A 203 -30.30 5.97 -4.09
C LEU A 203 -28.94 5.70 -4.73
N ASP A 204 -28.08 4.97 -4.03
CA ASP A 204 -26.87 4.36 -4.59
C ASP A 204 -27.00 2.84 -4.54
N GLY A 205 -26.81 2.19 -5.69
CA GLY A 205 -27.05 0.76 -5.85
C GLY A 205 -26.29 0.12 -7.02
N GLU A 206 -26.44 -1.19 -7.17
CA GLU A 206 -25.85 -1.97 -8.26
C GLU A 206 -26.98 -2.61 -9.08
N ILE A 207 -26.96 -2.47 -10.40
CA ILE A 207 -27.84 -3.26 -11.29
C ILE A 207 -27.14 -4.59 -11.59
N VAL A 208 -27.78 -5.69 -11.22
CA VAL A 208 -27.27 -7.06 -11.43
C VAL A 208 -28.13 -7.83 -12.42
N ALA A 209 -27.53 -8.77 -13.16
CA ALA A 209 -28.29 -9.81 -13.83
C ALA A 209 -28.80 -10.83 -12.80
N LEU A 210 -29.87 -11.55 -13.14
CA LEU A 210 -30.41 -12.63 -12.32
C LEU A 210 -30.19 -14.01 -12.98
N ASP A 211 -30.02 -15.03 -12.16
CA ASP A 211 -30.12 -16.44 -12.56
C ASP A 211 -31.60 -16.89 -12.64
N GLU A 212 -31.85 -18.12 -13.11
CA GLU A 212 -33.18 -18.73 -13.20
C GLU A 212 -33.89 -18.88 -11.84
N ARG A 213 -33.12 -18.81 -10.74
CA ARG A 213 -33.62 -18.83 -9.36
C ARG A 213 -33.85 -17.42 -8.81
N GLY A 214 -33.73 -16.40 -9.66
CA GLY A 214 -33.89 -15.00 -9.31
C GLY A 214 -32.78 -14.43 -8.42
N ARG A 215 -31.58 -15.04 -8.36
CA ARG A 215 -30.44 -14.58 -7.54
C ARG A 215 -29.43 -13.79 -8.39
N PRO A 216 -28.64 -12.88 -7.82
CA PRO A 216 -27.61 -12.15 -8.56
C PRO A 216 -26.62 -13.07 -9.29
N ALA A 217 -26.40 -12.80 -10.58
CA ALA A 217 -25.46 -13.50 -11.45
C ALA A 217 -24.37 -12.53 -11.94
N GLY A 218 -23.18 -13.08 -12.22
CA GLY A 218 -21.98 -12.29 -12.56
C GLY A 218 -22.10 -11.40 -13.82
N PHE A 219 -21.25 -10.38 -13.87
CA PHE A 219 -21.29 -9.27 -14.84
C PHE A 219 -21.23 -9.70 -16.31
N GLN A 220 -20.68 -10.89 -16.61
CA GLN A 220 -20.67 -11.47 -17.96
C GLN A 220 -22.09 -11.48 -18.59
N ARG A 221 -23.14 -11.75 -17.80
CA ARG A 221 -24.54 -11.72 -18.27
C ARG A 221 -25.08 -10.32 -18.60
N LEU A 222 -24.42 -9.25 -18.16
CA LEU A 222 -24.78 -7.86 -18.50
C LEU A 222 -24.04 -7.33 -19.74
N GLN A 223 -22.98 -7.99 -20.21
CA GLN A 223 -22.13 -7.46 -21.30
C GLN A 223 -22.91 -7.20 -22.60
N GLY A 224 -23.85 -8.08 -22.96
CA GLY A 224 -24.70 -7.94 -24.14
C GLY A 224 -25.59 -6.69 -24.15
N ARG A 225 -25.82 -6.05 -22.99
CA ARG A 225 -26.63 -4.84 -22.85
C ARG A 225 -25.86 -3.53 -23.02
N ILE A 226 -24.54 -3.54 -22.80
CA ILE A 226 -23.75 -2.32 -22.57
C ILE A 226 -23.76 -1.37 -23.79
N HIS A 227 -23.79 -1.94 -24.99
CA HIS A 227 -23.68 -1.23 -26.27
C HIS A 227 -25.01 -1.12 -27.05
N LEU A 228 -26.14 -1.54 -26.47
CA LEU A 228 -27.43 -1.47 -27.15
C LEU A 228 -27.95 -0.01 -27.21
N THR A 229 -28.36 0.40 -28.41
CA THR A 229 -28.91 1.72 -28.73
C THR A 229 -30.30 1.66 -29.39
N SER A 230 -30.66 0.51 -29.98
CA SER A 230 -31.97 0.23 -30.57
C SER A 230 -32.99 -0.15 -29.49
N ALA A 231 -34.15 0.51 -29.50
CA ALA A 231 -35.21 0.26 -28.51
C ALA A 231 -35.76 -1.18 -28.57
N LEU A 232 -35.86 -1.75 -29.77
CA LEU A 232 -36.35 -3.13 -29.97
C LEU A 232 -35.35 -4.17 -29.43
N ASP A 233 -34.05 -3.94 -29.62
CA ASP A 233 -33.01 -4.83 -29.08
C ASP A 233 -32.88 -4.71 -27.56
N VAL A 234 -33.03 -3.50 -27.01
CA VAL A 234 -33.12 -3.29 -25.56
C VAL A 234 -34.32 -4.06 -25.00
N GLU A 235 -35.50 -3.96 -25.60
CA GLU A 235 -36.70 -4.62 -25.07
C GLU A 235 -36.64 -6.15 -25.18
N ARG A 236 -36.10 -6.69 -26.29
CA ARG A 236 -35.85 -8.14 -26.43
C ARG A 236 -34.94 -8.65 -25.31
N VAL A 237 -33.79 -8.01 -25.14
CA VAL A 237 -32.81 -8.40 -24.12
C VAL A 237 -33.34 -8.15 -22.70
N ASP A 238 -34.23 -7.16 -22.49
CA ASP A 238 -34.91 -6.90 -21.21
C ASP A 238 -35.72 -8.11 -20.73
N ARG A 239 -36.34 -8.86 -21.65
CA ARG A 239 -37.08 -10.10 -21.37
C ARG A 239 -36.18 -11.32 -21.21
N GLU A 240 -35.14 -11.44 -22.05
CA GLU A 240 -34.26 -12.63 -22.10
C GLU A 240 -33.27 -12.71 -20.93
N GLN A 241 -32.94 -11.60 -20.28
CA GLN A 241 -31.91 -11.52 -19.24
C GLN A 241 -32.42 -10.74 -18.01
N PRO A 242 -33.28 -11.29 -17.15
CA PRO A 242 -33.88 -10.55 -16.04
C PRO A 242 -32.81 -9.86 -15.16
N VAL A 243 -33.12 -8.64 -14.71
CA VAL A 243 -32.22 -7.79 -13.90
C VAL A 243 -32.91 -7.31 -12.62
N ALA A 244 -32.12 -6.98 -11.61
CA ALA A 244 -32.59 -6.26 -10.41
C ALA A 244 -31.65 -5.09 -10.08
N PHE A 245 -32.22 -4.02 -9.51
CA PHE A 245 -31.47 -2.97 -8.85
C PHE A 245 -31.37 -3.29 -7.35
N ILE A 246 -30.15 -3.35 -6.83
CA ILE A 246 -29.88 -3.58 -5.41
C ILE A 246 -29.35 -2.29 -4.79
N ALA A 247 -30.18 -1.63 -4.00
CA ALA A 247 -29.83 -0.41 -3.28
C ALA A 247 -29.09 -0.75 -1.97
N PHE A 248 -28.08 0.05 -1.63
CA PHE A 248 -27.31 -0.13 -0.40
C PHE A 248 -26.98 1.18 0.33
N ASP A 249 -27.39 2.34 -0.19
CA ASP A 249 -27.29 3.63 0.50
C ASP A 249 -28.38 4.62 0.01
N LEU A 250 -28.82 5.51 0.89
CA LEU A 250 -29.78 6.58 0.61
C LEU A 250 -29.10 7.94 0.79
N LEU A 251 -28.96 8.69 -0.29
CA LEU A 251 -28.18 9.93 -0.33
C LEU A 251 -29.03 11.19 -0.13
N ARG A 252 -30.30 11.16 -0.55
CA ARG A 252 -31.24 12.28 -0.44
C ARG A 252 -32.66 11.76 -0.24
N ARG A 253 -33.45 12.44 0.62
CA ARG A 253 -34.91 12.26 0.76
C ARG A 253 -35.61 13.63 0.83
N GLY A 254 -36.40 13.95 -0.18
CA GLY A 254 -36.94 15.29 -0.38
C GLY A 254 -35.83 16.33 -0.50
N ARG A 255 -35.90 17.37 0.34
CA ARG A 255 -34.85 18.40 0.47
C ARG A 255 -33.73 18.03 1.46
N ARG A 256 -33.79 16.86 2.11
CA ARG A 256 -32.77 16.43 3.09
C ARG A 256 -31.62 15.72 2.38
N ASP A 257 -30.46 16.37 2.33
CA ASP A 257 -29.18 15.71 2.03
C ASP A 257 -28.76 14.85 3.23
N LEU A 258 -28.59 13.55 2.98
CA LEU A 258 -28.20 12.58 4.01
C LEU A 258 -26.70 12.25 3.94
N CYS A 259 -25.94 12.70 2.93
CA CYS A 259 -24.54 12.32 2.73
C CYS A 259 -23.65 12.62 3.95
N ALA A 260 -23.96 13.69 4.69
CA ALA A 260 -23.23 14.07 5.90
C ALA A 260 -23.65 13.31 7.18
N ARG A 261 -24.67 12.45 7.13
CA ARG A 261 -25.10 11.59 8.26
C ARG A 261 -24.28 10.29 8.29
N PRO A 262 -24.13 9.62 9.45
CA PRO A 262 -23.54 8.28 9.57
C PRO A 262 -24.22 7.24 8.67
N LEU A 263 -23.48 6.20 8.27
CA LEU A 263 -24.00 5.11 7.43
C LEU A 263 -25.20 4.40 8.09
N THR A 264 -25.17 4.18 9.40
CA THR A 264 -26.29 3.57 10.14
C THR A 264 -27.59 4.35 10.00
N GLU A 265 -27.53 5.67 10.01
CA GLU A 265 -28.72 6.51 9.84
C GLU A 265 -29.23 6.50 8.39
N ARG A 266 -28.32 6.60 7.42
CA ARG A 266 -28.69 6.52 5.99
C ARG A 266 -29.28 5.15 5.66
N ARG A 267 -28.72 4.09 6.24
CA ARG A 267 -29.20 2.71 6.09
C ARG A 267 -30.57 2.51 6.71
N ARG A 268 -30.81 3.07 7.91
CA ARG A 268 -32.14 3.05 8.54
C ARG A 268 -33.19 3.79 7.70
N GLU A 269 -32.90 5.01 7.24
CA GLU A 269 -33.84 5.72 6.36
C GLU A 269 -34.03 5.03 5.00
N LEU A 270 -33.02 4.31 4.49
CA LEU A 270 -33.16 3.45 3.31
C LEU A 270 -34.13 2.29 3.58
N GLU A 271 -33.96 1.59 4.71
CA GLU A 271 -34.85 0.50 5.15
C GLU A 271 -36.28 0.97 5.41
N ASP A 272 -36.46 2.17 6.00
CA ASP A 272 -37.77 2.76 6.26
C ASP A 272 -38.53 3.14 4.98
N VAL A 273 -37.83 3.57 3.90
CA VAL A 273 -38.49 3.92 2.62
C VAL A 273 -38.62 2.76 1.65
N MET A 274 -37.74 1.77 1.69
CA MET A 274 -37.68 0.74 0.67
C MET A 274 -38.67 -0.40 0.87
N ARG A 275 -39.47 -0.65 -0.17
CA ARG A 275 -40.26 -1.88 -0.30
C ARG A 275 -39.54 -2.80 -1.27
N VAL A 276 -39.24 -4.02 -0.82
CA VAL A 276 -38.58 -5.03 -1.66
C VAL A 276 -39.59 -5.58 -2.66
N ASP A 277 -39.24 -5.46 -3.94
CA ASP A 277 -39.92 -6.05 -5.09
C ASP A 277 -38.90 -6.93 -5.84
N GLY A 278 -39.35 -7.89 -6.65
CA GLY A 278 -38.46 -8.84 -7.33
C GLY A 278 -37.33 -8.17 -8.13
N MET A 279 -37.60 -6.97 -8.68
CA MET A 279 -36.67 -6.13 -9.43
C MET A 279 -35.99 -5.02 -8.61
N ILE A 280 -36.45 -4.70 -7.40
CA ILE A 280 -35.88 -3.65 -6.54
C ILE A 280 -35.61 -4.22 -5.16
N ARG A 281 -34.34 -4.38 -4.83
CA ARG A 281 -33.92 -5.07 -3.62
C ARG A 281 -33.05 -4.18 -2.74
N LEU A 282 -33.05 -4.50 -1.47
CA LEU A 282 -32.11 -3.95 -0.50
C LEU A 282 -30.89 -4.88 -0.42
N SER A 283 -29.68 -4.33 -0.27
CA SER A 283 -28.51 -5.18 0.01
C SER A 283 -28.65 -5.83 1.38
N GLU A 284 -28.25 -7.09 1.46
CA GLU A 284 -28.09 -7.77 2.75
C GLU A 284 -26.94 -7.12 3.52
N GLN A 285 -27.12 -6.89 4.82
CA GLN A 285 -26.12 -6.27 5.67
C GLN A 285 -26.02 -7.01 7.00
N ILE A 286 -24.81 -7.46 7.36
CA ILE A 286 -24.51 -8.12 8.63
C ILE A 286 -23.59 -7.22 9.45
N ALA A 287 -23.90 -7.01 10.73
CA ALA A 287 -23.12 -6.17 11.63
C ALA A 287 -22.08 -6.98 12.43
N GLY A 288 -20.86 -6.45 12.54
CA GLY A 288 -19.83 -6.92 13.46
C GLY A 288 -19.09 -8.20 13.06
N ASP A 289 -19.77 -9.19 12.47
CA ASP A 289 -19.18 -10.48 12.10
C ASP A 289 -19.72 -11.02 10.77
N ALA A 290 -18.82 -11.23 9.81
CA ALA A 290 -19.13 -11.68 8.46
C ALA A 290 -18.74 -13.12 8.14
N HIS A 291 -18.29 -13.95 9.09
CA HIS A 291 -17.81 -15.31 8.76
C HIS A 291 -18.88 -16.13 8.01
N ALA A 292 -20.10 -16.23 8.53
CA ALA A 292 -21.19 -16.93 7.86
C ALA A 292 -21.57 -16.32 6.49
N LEU A 293 -21.44 -15.00 6.34
CA LEU A 293 -21.67 -14.30 5.07
C LEU A 293 -20.56 -14.62 4.05
N TYR A 294 -19.32 -14.74 4.51
CA TYR A 294 -18.14 -15.09 3.72
C TYR A 294 -18.14 -16.58 3.31
N ASP A 295 -18.56 -17.48 4.20
CA ASP A 295 -18.72 -18.91 3.93
C ASP A 295 -19.83 -19.15 2.89
N ARG A 296 -20.94 -18.40 2.97
CA ARG A 296 -21.96 -18.41 1.91
C ARG A 296 -21.42 -17.81 0.61
N ALA A 297 -20.64 -16.73 0.67
CA ALA A 297 -20.02 -16.13 -0.51
C ALA A 297 -19.04 -17.08 -1.23
N LEU A 298 -18.29 -17.89 -0.48
CA LEU A 298 -17.49 -19.01 -1.00
C LEU A 298 -18.37 -20.06 -1.68
N THR A 299 -19.39 -20.56 -0.96
CA THR A 299 -20.27 -21.65 -1.41
C THR A 299 -21.10 -21.28 -2.65
N GLU A 300 -21.51 -20.01 -2.77
CA GLU A 300 -22.32 -19.49 -3.86
C GLU A 300 -21.51 -18.80 -4.97
N GLY A 301 -20.17 -18.74 -4.84
CA GLY A 301 -19.28 -18.18 -5.87
C GLY A 301 -19.43 -16.67 -6.10
N TRP A 302 -19.66 -15.90 -5.03
CA TRP A 302 -19.75 -14.43 -5.12
C TRP A 302 -18.38 -13.78 -5.39
N GLU A 303 -18.35 -12.58 -5.97
CA GLU A 303 -17.09 -11.84 -6.23
C GLU A 303 -16.36 -11.43 -4.93
N GLY A 304 -17.09 -11.29 -3.83
CA GLY A 304 -16.54 -10.88 -2.53
C GLY A 304 -17.58 -10.29 -1.59
N LEU A 305 -17.09 -9.55 -0.59
CA LEU A 305 -17.89 -8.72 0.32
C LEU A 305 -17.40 -7.26 0.28
N ILE A 306 -18.26 -6.34 0.71
CA ILE A 306 -17.91 -4.95 1.02
C ILE A 306 -18.08 -4.74 2.52
N ALA A 307 -16.99 -4.39 3.21
CA ALA A 307 -17.03 -3.91 4.59
C ALA A 307 -17.16 -2.39 4.61
N LYS A 308 -18.11 -1.86 5.37
CA LYS A 308 -18.34 -0.42 5.54
C LYS A 308 -18.30 -0.01 7.02
N ASP A 309 -17.70 1.12 7.33
CA ASP A 309 -17.68 1.71 8.67
C ASP A 309 -19.05 2.32 9.01
N VAL A 310 -19.64 1.90 10.13
CA VAL A 310 -20.99 2.29 10.59
C VAL A 310 -21.14 3.80 10.83
N THR A 311 -20.05 4.48 11.19
CA THR A 311 -20.03 5.92 11.47
C THR A 311 -19.80 6.77 10.21
N SER A 312 -19.48 6.16 9.08
CA SER A 312 -18.96 6.88 7.91
C SER A 312 -19.98 7.73 7.18
N THR A 313 -19.57 8.94 6.83
CA THR A 313 -20.29 9.83 5.91
C THR A 313 -20.04 9.43 4.45
N TYR A 314 -21.02 9.72 3.58
CA TYR A 314 -20.91 9.45 2.15
C TYR A 314 -20.03 10.49 1.46
N GLN A 315 -18.99 10.03 0.76
CA GLN A 315 -18.00 10.89 0.12
C GLN A 315 -18.08 10.79 -1.41
N ALA A 316 -19.04 11.51 -1.99
CA ALA A 316 -19.30 11.53 -3.43
C ALA A 316 -18.02 11.72 -4.27
N GLY A 317 -17.81 10.83 -5.24
CA GLY A 317 -16.68 10.82 -6.17
C GLY A 317 -15.32 10.48 -5.57
N ARG A 318 -15.19 10.27 -4.24
CA ARG A 318 -13.93 9.92 -3.60
C ARG A 318 -13.82 8.42 -3.36
N ARG A 319 -12.57 7.93 -3.35
CA ARG A 319 -12.24 6.63 -2.78
C ARG A 319 -11.97 6.79 -1.29
N SER A 320 -12.64 6.02 -0.45
CA SER A 320 -12.59 6.19 1.01
C SER A 320 -12.24 4.88 1.73
N PRO A 321 -11.36 4.90 2.75
CA PRO A 321 -11.03 3.72 3.55
C PRO A 321 -12.21 3.23 4.41
N ALA A 322 -13.25 4.05 4.57
CA ALA A 322 -14.48 3.65 5.23
C ALA A 322 -15.22 2.52 4.50
N TRP A 323 -15.00 2.33 3.19
CA TRP A 323 -15.54 1.21 2.43
C TRP A 323 -14.37 0.37 1.89
N ARG A 324 -14.33 -0.92 2.19
CA ARG A 324 -13.24 -1.85 1.86
C ARG A 324 -13.77 -3.08 1.15
N LYS A 325 -12.99 -3.62 0.23
CA LYS A 325 -13.33 -4.86 -0.50
C LYS A 325 -12.67 -6.06 0.17
N ILE A 326 -13.44 -7.11 0.40
CA ILE A 326 -12.94 -8.44 0.78
C ILE A 326 -13.17 -9.34 -0.43
N LYS A 327 -12.13 -10.05 -0.90
CA LYS A 327 -12.25 -10.98 -2.03
C LYS A 327 -12.54 -12.39 -1.52
N VAL A 328 -13.32 -13.12 -2.30
CA VAL A 328 -13.55 -14.56 -2.12
C VAL A 328 -12.69 -15.31 -3.14
N VAL A 329 -12.08 -16.43 -2.74
CA VAL A 329 -11.23 -17.28 -3.59
C VAL A 329 -11.56 -18.75 -3.36
N GLN A 330 -11.84 -19.51 -4.43
CA GLN A 330 -12.19 -20.92 -4.31
C GLN A 330 -10.94 -21.80 -4.19
N GLN A 331 -11.07 -22.93 -3.50
CA GLN A 331 -10.02 -23.94 -3.36
C GLN A 331 -10.66 -25.33 -3.44
N GLN A 332 -10.09 -26.24 -4.22
CA GLN A 332 -10.59 -27.61 -4.40
C GLN A 332 -9.43 -28.56 -4.79
N GLU A 333 -9.62 -29.86 -4.61
CA GLU A 333 -8.71 -30.87 -5.15
C GLU A 333 -9.01 -31.24 -6.61
N PHE A 334 -7.96 -31.59 -7.35
CA PHE A 334 -8.02 -32.07 -8.73
C PHE A 334 -7.04 -33.21 -8.94
N VAL A 335 -7.40 -34.19 -9.76
CA VAL A 335 -6.49 -35.29 -10.14
C VAL A 335 -5.55 -34.82 -11.23
N VAL A 336 -4.27 -35.17 -11.12
CA VAL A 336 -3.25 -34.86 -12.12
C VAL A 336 -3.19 -35.99 -13.16
N GLY A 337 -3.63 -35.70 -14.38
CA GLY A 337 -3.63 -36.67 -15.50
C GLY A 337 -2.46 -36.52 -16.47
N GLY A 338 -1.57 -35.55 -16.25
CA GLY A 338 -0.42 -35.32 -17.12
C GLY A 338 0.25 -33.97 -16.88
N TRP A 339 1.18 -33.61 -17.75
CA TRP A 339 1.88 -32.33 -17.76
C TRP A 339 2.22 -31.86 -19.17
N THR A 340 2.53 -30.58 -19.32
CA THR A 340 3.10 -30.03 -20.56
C THR A 340 4.61 -29.85 -20.45
N GLU A 341 5.31 -29.90 -21.58
CA GLU A 341 6.72 -29.50 -21.67
C GLU A 341 6.93 -28.04 -21.19
N PRO A 342 8.10 -27.73 -20.60
CA PRO A 342 8.40 -26.38 -20.15
C PRO A 342 8.67 -25.42 -21.30
N ARG A 343 8.31 -24.15 -21.12
CA ARG A 343 8.70 -23.04 -21.99
C ARG A 343 9.90 -22.27 -21.42
N GLU A 344 10.70 -21.72 -22.33
CA GLU A 344 11.85 -20.85 -22.04
C GLU A 344 12.84 -21.50 -21.06
N THR A 345 13.27 -20.78 -20.01
CA THR A 345 14.28 -21.21 -19.04
C THR A 345 13.72 -22.05 -17.88
N ARG A 346 12.54 -22.65 -18.03
CA ARG A 346 11.90 -23.45 -16.98
C ARG A 346 12.39 -24.90 -17.09
N SER A 347 12.81 -25.50 -15.98
CA SER A 347 13.17 -26.93 -15.96
C SER A 347 11.95 -27.80 -15.63
N HIS A 348 12.07 -29.11 -15.87
CA HIS A 348 11.05 -30.12 -15.59
C HIS A 348 9.79 -30.01 -16.47
N PHE A 349 8.74 -29.32 -16.01
CA PHE A 349 7.44 -29.23 -16.71
C PHE A 349 6.86 -27.81 -16.71
N GLY A 350 6.04 -27.52 -17.73
CA GLY A 350 5.37 -26.23 -17.93
C GLY A 350 4.16 -26.05 -17.01
N ALA A 351 3.17 -26.92 -17.14
CA ALA A 351 1.95 -26.94 -16.33
C ALA A 351 1.48 -28.37 -16.04
N LEU A 352 0.80 -28.57 -14.90
CA LEU A 352 0.03 -29.80 -14.65
C LEU A 352 -1.30 -29.77 -15.39
N LEU A 353 -1.70 -30.90 -15.94
CA LEU A 353 -3.01 -31.12 -16.56
C LEU A 353 -3.95 -31.73 -15.50
N LEU A 354 -5.06 -31.04 -15.24
CA LEU A 354 -5.95 -31.32 -14.12
C LEU A 354 -7.28 -31.89 -14.60
N GLY A 355 -7.83 -32.83 -13.84
CA GLY A 355 -9.15 -33.40 -14.06
C GLY A 355 -9.90 -33.72 -12.78
N VAL A 356 -11.15 -34.16 -12.95
CA VAL A 356 -12.02 -34.69 -11.90
C VAL A 356 -12.70 -35.96 -12.42
N TYR A 357 -13.02 -36.91 -11.54
CA TYR A 357 -13.79 -38.09 -11.93
C TYR A 357 -15.29 -37.77 -12.05
N GLU A 358 -15.86 -38.11 -13.20
CA GLU A 358 -17.29 -38.03 -13.52
C GLU A 358 -17.67 -39.38 -14.17
N ASP A 359 -18.66 -40.08 -13.61
CA ASP A 359 -19.11 -41.41 -14.06
C ASP A 359 -17.98 -42.44 -14.27
N GLY A 360 -16.99 -42.43 -13.38
CA GLY A 360 -15.81 -43.31 -13.43
C GLY A 360 -14.78 -42.94 -14.50
N ARG A 361 -14.92 -41.79 -15.18
CA ARG A 361 -14.01 -41.28 -16.20
C ARG A 361 -13.38 -39.96 -15.76
N LEU A 362 -12.12 -39.73 -16.11
CA LEU A 362 -11.42 -38.49 -15.76
C LEU A 362 -11.73 -37.39 -16.78
N THR A 363 -12.54 -36.40 -16.42
CA THR A 363 -12.83 -35.22 -17.25
C THR A 363 -11.76 -34.14 -17.03
N TYR A 364 -11.21 -33.57 -18.10
CA TYR A 364 -10.22 -32.48 -18.03
C TYR A 364 -10.87 -31.13 -17.68
N VAL A 365 -10.34 -30.46 -16.65
CA VAL A 365 -10.87 -29.18 -16.12
C VAL A 365 -9.91 -28.00 -16.23
N GLY A 366 -8.70 -28.20 -16.77
CA GLY A 366 -7.74 -27.11 -17.01
C GLY A 366 -6.31 -27.48 -16.65
N HIS A 367 -5.44 -26.47 -16.57
CA HIS A 367 -4.03 -26.68 -16.26
C HIS A 367 -3.48 -25.58 -15.35
N THR A 368 -2.49 -25.90 -14.53
CA THR A 368 -1.81 -24.92 -13.68
C THR A 368 -0.29 -24.97 -13.84
N GLY A 369 0.30 -23.83 -14.19
CA GLY A 369 1.75 -23.63 -14.28
C GLY A 369 2.33 -22.76 -13.16
N THR A 370 1.50 -22.35 -12.20
CA THR A 370 1.86 -21.39 -11.13
C THR A 370 1.53 -21.97 -9.75
N GLY A 371 2.28 -21.58 -8.72
CA GLY A 371 2.14 -22.12 -7.36
C GLY A 371 3.26 -23.07 -6.94
N PHE A 372 4.00 -23.63 -7.90
CA PHE A 372 5.22 -24.42 -7.65
C PHE A 372 6.39 -23.51 -7.29
N ASP A 373 7.20 -23.92 -6.31
CA ASP A 373 8.60 -23.50 -6.22
C ASP A 373 9.53 -24.56 -6.83
N GLN A 374 10.83 -24.30 -6.91
CA GLN A 374 11.76 -25.20 -7.61
C GLN A 374 11.82 -26.62 -6.99
N LYS A 375 11.73 -26.73 -5.66
CA LYS A 375 11.80 -28.03 -4.97
C LYS A 375 10.51 -28.80 -5.19
N GLU A 376 9.36 -28.13 -5.11
CA GLU A 376 8.08 -28.80 -5.37
C GLU A 376 7.90 -29.12 -6.85
N LEU A 377 8.43 -28.30 -7.77
CA LEU A 377 8.49 -28.59 -9.20
C LEU A 377 9.32 -29.85 -9.48
N GLU A 378 10.48 -30.02 -8.82
CA GLU A 378 11.34 -31.21 -8.94
C GLU A 378 10.75 -32.46 -8.25
N ARG A 379 10.12 -32.30 -7.07
CA ARG A 379 9.38 -33.37 -6.36
C ARG A 379 8.22 -33.88 -7.22
N VAL A 380 7.35 -32.99 -7.69
CA VAL A 380 6.21 -33.33 -8.53
C VAL A 380 6.68 -33.92 -9.85
N TRP A 381 7.73 -33.38 -10.48
CA TRP A 381 8.35 -33.96 -11.68
C TRP A 381 8.81 -35.40 -11.48
N THR A 382 9.51 -35.69 -10.39
CA THR A 382 9.97 -37.05 -10.06
C THR A 382 8.78 -37.99 -9.87
N LEU A 383 7.72 -37.54 -9.20
CA LEU A 383 6.49 -38.32 -9.00
C LEU A 383 5.74 -38.58 -10.32
N LEU A 384 5.70 -37.60 -11.22
CA LEU A 384 5.08 -37.68 -12.55
C LEU A 384 5.84 -38.62 -13.49
N ARG A 385 7.17 -38.52 -13.55
CA ARG A 385 8.03 -39.38 -14.37
C ARG A 385 7.97 -40.85 -13.94
N ALA A 386 7.80 -41.11 -12.64
CA ALA A 386 7.54 -42.45 -12.11
C ALA A 386 6.14 -43.00 -12.45
N ARG A 387 5.28 -42.20 -13.11
CA ARG A 387 3.88 -42.49 -13.45
C ARG A 387 3.57 -42.24 -14.92
N GLU A 388 4.57 -42.05 -15.77
CA GLU A 388 4.36 -41.74 -17.18
C GLU A 388 3.68 -42.90 -17.91
N VAL A 389 2.72 -42.57 -18.78
CA VAL A 389 1.95 -43.54 -19.58
C VAL A 389 1.78 -43.05 -21.02
N ASP A 390 1.70 -43.97 -21.98
CA ASP A 390 1.66 -43.61 -23.41
C ASP A 390 0.32 -43.02 -23.88
N ARG A 391 -0.74 -43.14 -23.07
CA ARG A 391 -2.11 -42.75 -23.44
C ARG A 391 -2.72 -41.81 -22.41
N SER A 392 -3.40 -40.77 -22.90
CA SER A 392 -4.15 -39.83 -22.07
C SER A 392 -5.15 -40.56 -21.15
N PRO A 393 -5.14 -40.30 -19.82
CA PRO A 393 -6.17 -40.78 -18.91
C PRO A 393 -7.48 -39.98 -19.04
N PHE A 394 -7.45 -38.82 -19.70
CA PHE A 394 -8.63 -37.97 -19.86
C PHE A 394 -9.63 -38.57 -20.86
N SER A 395 -10.92 -38.41 -20.56
CA SER A 395 -12.07 -38.93 -21.31
C SER A 395 -12.24 -38.34 -22.72
N ALA A 396 -11.58 -37.22 -23.01
CA ALA A 396 -11.62 -36.53 -24.30
C ALA A 396 -10.22 -36.03 -24.71
N PRO A 397 -9.92 -35.91 -26.02
CA PRO A 397 -8.66 -35.34 -26.49
C PRO A 397 -8.52 -33.87 -26.08
N ILE A 398 -7.45 -33.55 -25.33
CA ILE A 398 -7.15 -32.18 -24.93
C ILE A 398 -6.25 -31.49 -25.95
N LYS A 399 -6.39 -30.16 -26.10
CA LYS A 399 -5.47 -29.32 -26.86
C LYS A 399 -4.61 -28.51 -25.89
N THR A 400 -3.30 -28.72 -25.93
CA THR A 400 -2.28 -27.97 -25.17
C THR A 400 -1.49 -27.06 -26.10
N ASN A 401 -0.84 -26.02 -25.56
CA ASN A 401 -0.05 -25.08 -26.38
C ASN A 401 1.43 -25.51 -26.53
N GLU A 402 1.79 -26.62 -25.88
CA GLU A 402 3.09 -27.26 -25.78
C GLU A 402 2.86 -28.78 -25.83
N PRO A 403 3.85 -29.61 -26.19
CA PRO A 403 3.72 -31.06 -26.13
C PRO A 403 3.29 -31.53 -24.73
N ALA A 404 2.41 -32.53 -24.71
CA ALA A 404 1.80 -33.06 -23.49
C ALA A 404 2.23 -34.51 -23.26
N HIS A 405 2.51 -34.81 -21.99
CA HIS A 405 2.81 -36.13 -21.47
C HIS A 405 1.71 -36.55 -20.49
N TRP A 406 1.47 -37.85 -20.38
CA TRP A 406 0.37 -38.39 -19.59
C TRP A 406 0.90 -39.06 -18.33
N ALA A 407 0.18 -38.90 -17.23
CA ALA A 407 0.48 -39.54 -15.96
C ALA A 407 -0.65 -40.51 -15.59
N ARG A 408 -0.31 -41.60 -14.89
CA ARG A 408 -1.32 -42.39 -14.17
C ARG A 408 -2.07 -41.47 -13.20
N PRO A 409 -3.40 -41.41 -13.25
CA PRO A 409 -4.20 -40.40 -12.53
C PRO A 409 -4.42 -40.81 -11.06
N ASP A 410 -3.32 -40.97 -10.31
CA ASP A 410 -3.32 -41.34 -8.88
C ASP A 410 -2.82 -40.22 -7.96
N LEU A 411 -2.34 -39.09 -8.52
CA LEU A 411 -1.89 -37.91 -7.78
C LEU A 411 -3.03 -36.89 -7.67
N VAL A 412 -3.29 -36.43 -6.45
CA VAL A 412 -4.28 -35.39 -6.16
C VAL A 412 -3.56 -34.08 -5.83
N ALA A 413 -3.93 -32.99 -6.48
CA ALA A 413 -3.40 -31.65 -6.27
C ALA A 413 -4.47 -30.71 -5.72
N GLN A 414 -4.18 -30.04 -4.60
CA GLN A 414 -4.97 -28.90 -4.13
C GLN A 414 -4.66 -27.68 -5.00
N VAL A 415 -5.70 -26.99 -5.48
CA VAL A 415 -5.57 -25.82 -6.34
C VAL A 415 -6.54 -24.75 -5.87
N LYS A 416 -6.08 -23.49 -5.78
CA LYS A 416 -6.95 -22.32 -5.66
C LYS A 416 -7.24 -21.72 -7.03
N PHE A 417 -8.45 -21.25 -7.26
CA PHE A 417 -8.88 -20.67 -8.52
C PHE A 417 -9.94 -19.58 -8.28
N THR A 418 -10.24 -18.80 -9.32
CA THR A 418 -11.17 -17.66 -9.22
C THR A 418 -12.62 -18.10 -9.35
N GLU A 419 -12.92 -18.89 -10.39
CA GLU A 419 -14.26 -19.38 -10.70
C GLU A 419 -14.15 -20.64 -11.57
N TRP A 420 -15.23 -21.43 -11.58
CA TRP A 420 -15.53 -22.41 -12.64
C TRP A 420 -16.17 -21.69 -13.83
N THR A 421 -15.68 -21.96 -15.04
CA THR A 421 -16.28 -21.44 -16.29
C THR A 421 -17.50 -22.25 -16.71
N ALA A 422 -18.33 -21.69 -17.61
CA ALA A 422 -19.51 -22.37 -18.14
C ALA A 422 -19.20 -23.70 -18.87
N ASP A 423 -17.97 -23.86 -19.38
CA ASP A 423 -17.45 -25.09 -19.99
C ASP A 423 -16.71 -26.01 -18.99
N ARG A 424 -17.02 -25.90 -17.68
CA ARG A 424 -16.44 -26.66 -16.56
C ARG A 424 -14.90 -26.65 -16.53
N LYS A 425 -14.28 -25.46 -16.70
CA LYS A 425 -12.83 -25.27 -16.53
C LYS A 425 -12.49 -24.27 -15.42
N LEU A 426 -11.27 -24.37 -14.89
CA LEU A 426 -10.77 -23.51 -13.83
C LEU A 426 -10.22 -22.18 -14.38
N ARG A 427 -10.68 -21.04 -13.84
CA ARG A 427 -10.08 -19.73 -14.15
C ARG A 427 -8.99 -19.33 -13.15
N HIS A 428 -7.80 -19.00 -13.66
CA HIS A 428 -6.59 -18.68 -12.89
C HIS A 428 -6.23 -19.73 -11.80
N PRO A 429 -6.13 -21.03 -12.14
CA PRO A 429 -5.74 -22.04 -11.19
C PRO A 429 -4.28 -21.88 -10.75
N VAL A 430 -4.05 -21.87 -9.44
CA VAL A 430 -2.74 -21.82 -8.79
C VAL A 430 -2.62 -23.03 -7.88
N TYR A 431 -1.64 -23.89 -8.14
CA TYR A 431 -1.30 -25.03 -7.31
C TYR A 431 -0.98 -24.61 -5.87
N LEU A 432 -1.42 -25.42 -4.90
CA LEU A 432 -1.14 -25.23 -3.47
C LEU A 432 -0.30 -26.37 -2.87
N GLY A 433 -0.48 -27.60 -3.34
CA GLY A 433 0.23 -28.79 -2.85
C GLY A 433 -0.35 -30.08 -3.42
N LEU A 434 0.37 -31.20 -3.28
CA LEU A 434 -0.21 -32.53 -3.45
C LEU A 434 -0.90 -32.95 -2.15
N ARG A 435 -1.99 -33.71 -2.28
CA ARG A 435 -2.69 -34.36 -1.17
C ARG A 435 -2.45 -35.86 -1.25
N ASP A 436 -1.55 -36.32 -0.39
CA ASP A 436 -1.15 -37.73 -0.29
C ASP A 436 -2.16 -38.53 0.59
N ASP A 437 -3.22 -37.88 1.07
CA ASP A 437 -4.22 -38.35 2.04
C ASP A 437 -5.66 -38.47 1.49
N LYS A 438 -5.88 -38.21 0.18
CA LYS A 438 -7.16 -38.33 -0.51
C LYS A 438 -6.97 -39.19 -1.77
N ARG A 439 -7.84 -40.17 -2.02
CA ARG A 439 -7.68 -41.03 -3.21
C ARG A 439 -8.13 -40.30 -4.46
N ALA A 440 -7.48 -40.55 -5.59
CA ALA A 440 -7.83 -39.90 -6.85
C ALA A 440 -9.28 -40.21 -7.29
N GLU A 441 -9.77 -41.42 -7.04
CA GLU A 441 -11.16 -41.80 -7.37
C GLU A 441 -12.21 -41.05 -6.53
N GLU A 442 -11.84 -40.47 -5.38
CA GLU A 442 -12.72 -39.68 -4.50
C GLU A 442 -12.82 -38.21 -4.94
N VAL A 443 -12.01 -37.78 -5.90
CA VAL A 443 -11.97 -36.41 -6.42
C VAL A 443 -13.00 -36.26 -7.55
N THR A 444 -14.25 -36.10 -7.15
CA THR A 444 -15.35 -35.77 -8.06
C THR A 444 -15.50 -34.25 -8.23
N GLY A 445 -16.06 -33.82 -9.37
CA GLY A 445 -16.27 -32.39 -9.63
C GLY A 445 -17.42 -31.85 -8.79
N GLU A 446 -17.11 -31.20 -7.65
CA GLU A 446 -18.09 -30.62 -6.72
C GLU A 446 -19.04 -29.60 -7.37
N GLY A 447 -20.12 -30.12 -7.95
CA GLY A 447 -21.32 -29.37 -8.29
C GLY A 447 -22.16 -29.12 -7.04
N ALA A 448 -21.83 -28.06 -6.29
CA ALA A 448 -22.69 -27.42 -5.29
C ALA A 448 -23.39 -28.36 -4.27
N LYS A 449 -22.64 -28.86 -3.28
CA LYS A 449 -23.14 -29.20 -1.93
C LYS A 449 -21.96 -29.27 -0.94
N GLY A 450 -22.07 -28.58 0.19
CA GLY A 450 -20.94 -28.27 1.06
C GLY A 450 -20.51 -29.38 2.03
N ALA A 451 -19.34 -29.18 2.64
CA ALA A 451 -18.73 -30.07 3.62
C ALA A 451 -18.74 -29.47 5.05
N ASN A 452 -19.00 -30.31 6.05
CA ASN A 452 -19.01 -29.94 7.47
C ASN A 452 -17.60 -29.62 8.00
N GLY A 453 -17.51 -28.63 8.91
CA GLY A 453 -16.28 -28.33 9.65
C GLY A 453 -16.12 -29.15 10.95
N PRO A 454 -14.88 -29.38 11.44
CA PRO A 454 -14.63 -29.92 12.78
C PRO A 454 -14.57 -28.83 13.85
N LYS A 455 -15.04 -29.15 15.07
CA LYS A 455 -14.97 -28.27 16.25
C LYS A 455 -13.58 -28.28 16.90
N GLY A 456 -13.19 -27.17 17.51
CA GLY A 456 -11.86 -26.99 18.10
C GLY A 456 -11.69 -27.50 19.54
N ALA A 457 -10.45 -27.42 20.02
CA ALA A 457 -10.07 -27.62 21.42
C ALA A 457 -9.19 -26.46 21.92
N LYS A 458 -9.50 -25.94 23.12
CA LYS A 458 -8.59 -25.10 23.93
C LYS A 458 -7.58 -26.05 24.60
N GLY A 459 -6.34 -25.71 24.96
CA GLY A 459 -5.63 -24.42 25.01
C GLY A 459 -5.02 -24.21 26.41
N ALA A 460 -3.74 -23.79 26.53
CA ALA A 460 -3.10 -23.16 27.72
C ALA A 460 -1.55 -23.15 27.58
N GLY A 461 -0.86 -22.21 28.24
CA GLY A 461 0.54 -22.42 28.67
C GLY A 461 1.62 -21.42 28.23
N ALA A 462 1.45 -20.11 28.45
CA ALA A 462 2.55 -19.15 28.30
C ALA A 462 3.47 -19.12 29.55
N LYS A 463 4.80 -19.01 29.38
CA LYS A 463 5.73 -18.40 30.37
C LYS A 463 7.17 -18.20 29.84
N GLY A 464 7.73 -17.02 30.12
CA GLY A 464 9.12 -16.90 30.58
C GLY A 464 10.23 -16.58 29.56
N ALA A 465 10.31 -15.33 29.11
CA ALA A 465 11.54 -14.80 28.50
C ALA A 465 12.57 -14.37 29.58
N LYS A 466 13.87 -14.54 29.31
CA LYS A 466 14.96 -13.81 29.98
C LYS A 466 15.91 -13.26 28.90
N GLY A 467 16.19 -11.96 28.96
CA GLY A 467 16.88 -11.24 27.89
C GLY A 467 18.41 -11.31 27.96
N ALA A 468 19.05 -11.11 26.81
CA ALA A 468 20.48 -10.87 26.69
C ALA A 468 20.81 -9.38 26.95
N LYS A 469 21.87 -9.11 27.71
CA LYS A 469 22.40 -7.76 27.95
C LYS A 469 23.57 -7.46 27.01
N GLY A 470 23.60 -6.23 26.50
CA GLY A 470 24.79 -5.38 26.37
C GLY A 470 25.99 -5.90 25.56
N ALA A 471 26.21 -5.30 24.39
CA ALA A 471 27.48 -5.36 23.68
C ALA A 471 28.14 -3.96 23.65
N GLU A 472 28.99 -3.68 24.64
CA GLU A 472 29.99 -2.61 24.61
C GLU A 472 31.33 -3.22 25.05
N GLY A 473 32.36 -3.12 24.20
CA GLY A 473 33.67 -3.74 24.45
C GLY A 473 34.24 -4.59 23.30
N ALA A 474 34.14 -4.14 22.05
CA ALA A 474 34.79 -4.81 20.92
C ALA A 474 36.22 -4.30 20.71
N GLY A 475 37.15 -4.77 21.54
CA GLY A 475 38.59 -4.57 21.36
C GLY A 475 39.17 -5.35 20.17
N ALA A 476 40.50 -5.33 20.03
CA ALA A 476 41.24 -5.91 18.90
C ALA A 476 40.89 -7.39 18.59
N ASP A 477 40.47 -8.15 19.60
CA ASP A 477 40.05 -9.55 19.49
C ASP A 477 38.86 -9.74 18.54
N GLY A 478 37.88 -8.84 18.57
CA GLY A 478 36.70 -8.90 17.69
C GLY A 478 37.06 -8.73 16.21
N ALA A 479 37.98 -7.80 15.90
CA ALA A 479 38.52 -7.64 14.56
C ALA A 479 39.35 -8.85 14.11
N SER A 480 40.06 -9.50 15.05
CA SER A 480 40.79 -10.74 14.77
C SER A 480 39.85 -11.90 14.43
N ALA A 481 38.78 -12.06 15.19
CA ALA A 481 37.79 -13.11 14.98
C ALA A 481 37.05 -12.96 13.63
N LEU A 482 36.68 -11.73 13.24
CA LEU A 482 36.08 -11.47 11.92
C LEU A 482 37.05 -11.73 10.75
N ARG A 483 38.35 -11.41 10.89
CA ARG A 483 39.38 -11.80 9.91
C ARG A 483 39.43 -13.33 9.73
N GLY A 484 39.33 -14.09 10.82
CA GLY A 484 39.26 -15.56 10.76
C GLY A 484 38.09 -16.09 9.91
N VAL A 485 36.93 -15.43 9.95
CA VAL A 485 35.77 -15.79 9.09
C VAL A 485 36.03 -15.44 7.62
N VAL A 486 36.67 -14.29 7.34
CA VAL A 486 37.05 -13.87 5.98
C VAL A 486 38.04 -14.87 5.35
N GLU A 487 39.04 -15.33 6.10
CA GLU A 487 40.02 -16.32 5.59
C GLU A 487 39.39 -17.70 5.36
N GLN A 488 38.48 -18.16 6.23
CA GLN A 488 37.70 -19.37 5.96
C GLN A 488 36.90 -19.26 4.65
N LEU A 489 36.26 -18.12 4.39
CA LEU A 489 35.52 -17.86 3.16
C LEU A 489 36.44 -17.81 1.92
N ARG A 490 37.64 -17.24 2.03
CA ARG A 490 38.65 -17.24 0.96
C ARG A 490 39.10 -18.66 0.63
N GLY A 491 39.56 -19.41 1.64
CA GLY A 491 40.05 -20.77 1.45
C GLY A 491 39.01 -21.73 0.84
N LEU A 492 37.72 -21.57 1.16
CA LEU A 492 36.64 -22.34 0.51
C LEU A 492 36.40 -21.93 -0.95
N GLU A 493 36.46 -20.64 -1.28
CA GLU A 493 36.27 -20.13 -2.65
C GLU A 493 37.45 -20.47 -3.57
N ASP A 494 38.68 -20.31 -3.07
CA ASP A 494 39.92 -20.63 -3.80
C ASP A 494 40.02 -22.13 -4.08
N ALA A 495 39.64 -22.97 -3.11
CA ALA A 495 39.50 -24.41 -3.28
C ALA A 495 38.24 -24.82 -4.08
N ARG A 496 37.42 -23.86 -4.53
CA ARG A 496 36.16 -24.04 -5.28
C ARG A 496 35.21 -25.07 -4.68
N ARG A 497 35.12 -25.12 -3.34
CA ARG A 497 34.31 -26.11 -2.64
C ARG A 497 33.27 -25.48 -1.73
N ASP A 498 32.17 -26.20 -1.55
CA ASP A 498 31.18 -25.90 -0.53
C ASP A 498 31.70 -26.34 0.86
N GLY A 499 31.11 -25.80 1.93
CA GLY A 499 31.54 -26.12 3.29
C GLY A 499 30.69 -25.45 4.37
N ALA A 500 31.17 -25.46 5.61
CA ALA A 500 30.58 -24.71 6.71
C ALA A 500 31.66 -23.87 7.40
N ILE A 501 31.41 -22.57 7.53
CA ILE A 501 32.26 -21.63 8.26
C ILE A 501 31.85 -21.57 9.73
N GLU A 502 32.81 -21.39 10.62
CA GLU A 502 32.61 -21.18 12.05
C GLU A 502 32.69 -19.69 12.39
N LEU A 503 31.72 -19.20 13.16
CA LEU A 503 31.58 -17.80 13.54
C LEU A 503 32.07 -17.56 14.98
N PRO A 504 32.42 -16.31 15.35
CA PRO A 504 32.98 -15.99 16.68
C PRO A 504 32.07 -16.34 17.88
N GLY A 505 30.79 -16.65 17.65
CA GLY A 505 29.84 -17.11 18.67
C GLY A 505 29.65 -18.64 18.74
N GLY A 506 30.48 -19.43 18.04
CA GLY A 506 30.35 -20.90 17.96
C GLY A 506 29.30 -21.42 16.98
N ASP A 507 28.45 -20.54 16.43
CA ASP A 507 27.53 -20.87 15.34
C ASP A 507 28.29 -21.29 14.07
N ARG A 508 27.70 -22.21 13.29
CA ARG A 508 28.22 -22.65 12.00
C ARG A 508 27.25 -22.34 10.87
N VAL A 509 27.73 -21.72 9.80
CA VAL A 509 26.93 -21.38 8.61
C VAL A 509 27.42 -22.19 7.42
N GLY A 510 26.53 -23.01 6.84
CA GLY A 510 26.78 -23.69 5.57
C GLY A 510 26.86 -22.68 4.42
N VAL A 511 27.94 -22.72 3.64
CA VAL A 511 28.17 -21.84 2.49
C VAL A 511 28.38 -22.64 1.22
N THR A 512 27.78 -22.19 0.13
CA THR A 512 27.86 -22.91 -1.16
C THR A 512 28.00 -21.96 -2.34
N ASN A 513 28.57 -22.45 -3.44
CA ASN A 513 28.70 -21.71 -4.70
C ASN A 513 29.37 -20.33 -4.55
N LEU A 514 30.44 -20.24 -3.74
CA LEU A 514 31.10 -18.97 -3.40
C LEU A 514 31.58 -18.21 -4.66
N ALA A 515 32.21 -18.93 -5.59
CA ALA A 515 32.70 -18.38 -6.86
C ALA A 515 31.59 -17.96 -7.86
N LYS A 516 30.30 -18.13 -7.52
CA LYS A 516 29.20 -17.72 -8.40
C LYS A 516 29.16 -16.21 -8.54
N VAL A 517 29.30 -15.72 -9.76
CA VAL A 517 29.27 -14.28 -10.06
C VAL A 517 27.87 -13.73 -9.80
N PHE A 518 27.77 -12.70 -8.96
CA PHE A 518 26.53 -11.97 -8.67
C PHE A 518 26.44 -10.67 -9.48
N TRP A 519 27.56 -10.00 -9.74
CA TRP A 519 27.66 -8.85 -10.65
C TRP A 519 28.67 -9.14 -11.76
N PRO A 520 28.21 -9.48 -12.99
CA PRO A 520 29.11 -9.82 -14.10
C PRO A 520 30.06 -8.69 -14.51
N ALA A 521 29.57 -7.46 -14.59
CA ALA A 521 30.36 -6.30 -15.01
C ALA A 521 31.55 -6.01 -14.06
N GLN A 522 31.34 -6.09 -12.74
CA GLN A 522 32.38 -5.86 -11.72
C GLN A 522 33.12 -7.14 -11.32
N LYS A 523 32.75 -8.29 -11.88
CA LYS A 523 33.26 -9.62 -11.51
C LYS A 523 33.20 -9.87 -9.98
N ILE A 524 32.10 -9.47 -9.34
CA ILE A 524 31.89 -9.67 -7.89
C ILE A 524 31.13 -10.98 -7.68
N THR A 525 31.68 -11.85 -6.85
CA THR A 525 31.10 -13.17 -6.53
C THR A 525 30.19 -13.13 -5.31
N LYS A 526 29.48 -14.24 -5.08
CA LYS A 526 28.75 -14.50 -3.84
C LYS A 526 29.70 -14.53 -2.62
N GLY A 527 30.90 -15.06 -2.79
CA GLY A 527 31.96 -15.04 -1.79
C GLY A 527 32.42 -13.61 -1.45
N ASP A 528 32.59 -12.75 -2.45
CA ASP A 528 32.90 -11.33 -2.23
C ASP A 528 31.81 -10.64 -1.39
N LEU A 529 30.53 -10.91 -1.70
CA LEU A 529 29.40 -10.36 -0.94
C LEU A 529 29.34 -10.88 0.51
N LEU A 530 29.64 -12.16 0.72
CA LEU A 530 29.71 -12.75 2.07
C LEU A 530 30.84 -12.09 2.88
N ARG A 531 32.04 -11.94 2.30
CA ARG A 531 33.18 -11.27 2.97
C ARG A 531 32.88 -9.81 3.28
N TYR A 532 32.28 -9.08 2.34
CA TYR A 532 31.81 -7.72 2.56
C TYR A 532 30.88 -7.64 3.78
N TYR A 533 29.89 -8.55 3.88
CA TYR A 533 28.97 -8.55 5.00
C TYR A 533 29.59 -8.97 6.34
N VAL A 534 30.66 -9.77 6.35
CA VAL A 534 31.50 -9.99 7.54
C VAL A 534 32.23 -8.70 7.94
N GLU A 535 32.85 -8.02 6.98
CA GLU A 535 33.67 -6.81 7.25
C GLU A 535 32.82 -5.64 7.75
N VAL A 536 31.62 -5.43 7.20
CA VAL A 536 30.72 -4.34 7.63
C VAL A 536 29.76 -4.74 8.77
N SER A 537 29.82 -5.97 9.27
CA SER A 537 28.90 -6.44 10.33
C SER A 537 28.92 -5.59 11.61
N PRO A 538 30.05 -5.02 12.09
CA PRO A 538 30.05 -4.17 13.28
C PRO A 538 29.15 -2.93 13.15
N TYR A 539 28.97 -2.41 11.92
CA TYR A 539 28.14 -1.25 11.62
C TYR A 539 26.70 -1.64 11.22
N LEU A 540 26.56 -2.73 10.46
CA LEU A 540 25.26 -3.18 9.96
C LEU A 540 24.41 -3.82 11.04
N LEU A 541 24.97 -4.68 11.90
CA LEU A 541 24.20 -5.43 12.89
C LEU A 541 23.42 -4.52 13.87
N PRO A 542 24.01 -3.43 14.42
CA PRO A 542 23.25 -2.45 15.21
C PRO A 542 22.12 -1.74 14.43
N ALA A 543 22.25 -1.58 13.11
CA ALA A 543 21.24 -0.94 12.27
C ALA A 543 20.02 -1.85 11.99
N VAL A 544 20.18 -3.18 12.08
CA VAL A 544 19.11 -4.17 11.87
C VAL A 544 18.67 -4.91 13.14
N ALA A 545 19.27 -4.60 14.29
CA ALA A 545 19.06 -5.32 15.54
C ALA A 545 17.58 -5.40 15.97
N ASP A 546 17.09 -6.63 16.13
CA ASP A 546 15.70 -6.96 16.54
C ASP A 546 14.62 -6.52 15.55
N ARG A 547 14.99 -6.19 14.31
CA ARG A 547 14.06 -5.75 13.27
C ARG A 547 13.64 -6.93 12.40
N PRO A 548 12.33 -7.14 12.13
CA PRO A 548 11.88 -8.00 11.06
C PRO A 548 12.51 -7.57 9.72
N LEU A 549 13.03 -8.52 8.97
CA LEU A 549 13.67 -8.29 7.68
C LEU A 549 12.75 -8.68 6.53
N VAL A 550 12.69 -7.82 5.52
CA VAL A 550 12.29 -8.21 4.17
C VAL A 550 13.56 -8.39 3.34
N MET A 551 13.53 -9.30 2.38
CA MET A 551 14.63 -9.50 1.44
C MET A 551 14.14 -9.64 0.00
N LYS A 552 14.95 -9.15 -0.93
CA LYS A 552 14.87 -9.51 -2.35
C LYS A 552 16.04 -10.43 -2.67
N ARG A 553 15.72 -11.65 -3.11
CA ARG A 553 16.69 -12.71 -3.42
C ARG A 553 17.05 -12.70 -4.90
N PHE A 554 18.33 -12.88 -5.18
CA PHE A 554 18.93 -12.89 -6.52
C PHE A 554 19.76 -14.18 -6.73
N PRO A 555 19.14 -15.37 -6.78
CA PRO A 555 19.88 -16.64 -6.80
C PRO A 555 20.89 -16.79 -7.94
N ASN A 556 20.67 -16.06 -9.05
CA ASN A 556 21.46 -16.08 -10.28
C ASN A 556 22.13 -14.72 -10.55
N GLY A 557 22.41 -13.92 -9.52
CA GLY A 557 23.01 -12.59 -9.66
C GLY A 557 21.99 -11.51 -10.07
N VAL A 558 22.47 -10.28 -10.23
CA VAL A 558 21.63 -9.08 -10.39
C VAL A 558 20.88 -9.02 -11.71
N ASP A 559 21.45 -9.60 -12.77
CA ASP A 559 20.83 -9.70 -14.10
C ASP A 559 19.79 -10.84 -14.17
N GLY A 560 19.75 -11.71 -13.16
CA GLY A 560 18.83 -12.84 -13.08
C GLY A 560 17.44 -12.49 -12.53
N LYS A 561 16.48 -13.40 -12.72
CA LYS A 561 15.15 -13.30 -12.11
C LYS A 561 15.28 -13.25 -10.58
N ALA A 562 14.71 -12.21 -9.97
CA ALA A 562 14.72 -11.96 -8.54
C ALA A 562 13.31 -12.05 -7.95
N PHE A 563 13.19 -12.44 -6.68
CA PHE A 563 11.91 -12.52 -5.98
C PHE A 563 12.00 -11.99 -4.54
N TYR A 564 10.87 -11.50 -4.02
CA TYR A 564 10.79 -11.08 -2.63
C TYR A 564 10.47 -12.27 -1.71
N GLN A 565 11.09 -12.30 -0.54
CA GLN A 565 10.81 -13.23 0.53
C GLN A 565 10.73 -12.45 1.85
N GLN A 566 9.71 -12.74 2.65
CA GLN A 566 9.48 -12.12 3.96
C GLN A 566 9.51 -13.14 5.12
N ARG A 567 9.20 -14.40 4.80
CA ARG A 567 9.05 -15.50 5.75
C ARG A 567 10.21 -16.48 5.61
N SER A 568 10.58 -17.15 6.70
CA SER A 568 11.31 -18.41 6.62
C SER A 568 10.45 -19.43 5.88
N ARG A 569 11.08 -20.25 5.03
CA ARG A 569 10.44 -21.43 4.43
C ARG A 569 10.69 -22.71 5.24
N GLU A 570 11.63 -22.62 6.18
CA GLU A 570 12.02 -23.73 7.05
C GLU A 570 11.30 -23.52 8.38
N GLU A 571 10.52 -24.53 8.81
CA GLU A 571 9.87 -24.55 10.13
C GLU A 571 10.90 -24.40 11.27
N ARG A 572 12.11 -24.92 11.04
CA ARG A 572 13.30 -24.81 11.88
C ARG A 572 14.45 -24.31 11.00
N PRO A 573 14.77 -23.01 11.00
CA PRO A 573 15.98 -22.53 10.31
C PRO A 573 17.24 -23.07 11.02
N PRO A 574 18.43 -22.92 10.42
CA PRO A 574 19.67 -23.39 11.03
C PRO A 574 19.94 -22.75 12.40
N SER A 575 20.72 -23.43 13.24
CA SER A 575 21.12 -22.92 14.57
C SER A 575 21.70 -21.50 14.47
N GLY A 576 21.33 -20.63 15.41
CA GLY A 576 21.76 -19.23 15.46
C GLY A 576 21.08 -18.27 14.47
N VAL A 577 20.35 -18.79 13.47
CA VAL A 577 19.53 -17.96 12.57
C VAL A 577 18.29 -17.48 13.31
N ARG A 578 18.25 -16.19 13.64
CA ARG A 578 17.15 -15.54 14.36
C ARG A 578 15.92 -15.42 13.47
N VAL A 579 14.82 -16.00 13.94
CA VAL A 579 13.49 -15.83 13.36
C VAL A 579 12.45 -15.66 14.47
N GLU A 580 11.39 -14.92 14.20
CA GLU A 580 10.28 -14.70 15.14
C GLU A 580 8.94 -14.83 14.42
N THR A 581 7.92 -15.39 15.09
CA THR A 581 6.53 -15.37 14.60
C THR A 581 5.94 -14.00 14.92
N LEU A 582 5.48 -13.26 13.91
CA LEU A 582 4.79 -12.00 14.16
C LEU A 582 3.31 -12.23 14.54
N PRO A 583 2.68 -11.32 15.30
CA PRO A 583 1.24 -11.36 15.57
C PRO A 583 0.44 -11.46 14.25
N PRO A 584 -0.58 -12.32 14.15
CA PRO A 584 -1.36 -12.51 12.91
C PRO A 584 -1.98 -11.22 12.34
N ALA A 585 -2.25 -10.21 13.18
CA ALA A 585 -2.72 -8.90 12.73
C ALA A 585 -1.72 -8.14 11.84
N LEU A 586 -0.42 -8.49 11.90
CA LEU A 586 0.67 -7.85 11.15
C LEU A 586 1.14 -8.66 9.94
N ASP A 587 0.72 -9.93 9.85
CA ASP A 587 0.85 -10.76 8.66
C ASP A 587 -0.46 -11.56 8.44
N PRO A 588 -1.60 -10.89 8.16
CA PRO A 588 -2.93 -11.55 8.10
C PRO A 588 -3.13 -12.43 6.86
N ILE A 589 -2.18 -12.37 5.91
CA ILE A 589 -2.07 -13.26 4.75
C ILE A 589 -1.02 -14.37 5.04
N GLY A 590 -0.63 -14.50 6.31
CA GLY A 590 0.30 -15.50 6.83
C GLY A 590 -0.39 -16.79 7.23
N GLU A 591 0.36 -17.88 7.11
CA GLU A 591 0.08 -19.06 7.93
C GLU A 591 0.24 -18.66 9.41
N PRO A 592 -0.56 -19.20 10.35
CA PRO A 592 -0.59 -18.74 11.74
C PRO A 592 0.75 -18.73 12.48
N ASP A 593 1.74 -19.52 12.01
CA ASP A 593 3.07 -19.66 12.60
C ASP A 593 4.21 -19.17 11.66
N ALA A 594 3.89 -18.32 10.68
CA ALA A 594 4.83 -17.81 9.69
C ALA A 594 5.98 -16.99 10.30
N LYS A 595 7.11 -17.66 10.56
CA LYS A 595 8.33 -17.05 11.10
C LYS A 595 8.97 -16.09 10.10
N ARG A 596 9.43 -14.93 10.56
CA ARG A 596 10.19 -13.94 9.77
C ARG A 596 11.61 -13.84 10.27
N PHE A 597 12.57 -13.56 9.36
CA PHE A 597 13.96 -13.34 9.74
C PHE A 597 14.12 -12.04 10.54
N VAL A 598 14.98 -12.08 11.55
CA VAL A 598 15.21 -10.96 12.46
C VAL A 598 16.69 -10.60 12.47
N GLY A 599 16.97 -9.32 12.25
CA GLY A 599 18.34 -8.82 12.20
C GLY A 599 19.04 -8.78 13.56
N GLY A 600 20.37 -8.62 13.50
CA GLY A 600 21.21 -8.38 14.67
C GLY A 600 22.17 -9.51 15.05
N SER A 601 22.14 -10.67 14.36
CA SER A 601 23.21 -11.68 14.45
C SER A 601 23.97 -11.83 13.14
N LEU A 602 25.28 -12.09 13.23
CA LEU A 602 26.12 -12.41 12.09
C LEU A 602 25.62 -13.69 11.39
N THR A 603 25.15 -14.67 12.16
CA THR A 603 24.59 -15.93 11.68
C THR A 603 23.38 -15.71 10.74
N THR A 604 22.41 -14.87 11.13
CA THR A 604 21.28 -14.51 10.24
C THR A 604 21.77 -13.76 9.00
N LEU A 605 22.68 -12.79 9.15
CA LEU A 605 23.19 -11.98 8.04
C LEU A 605 23.86 -12.84 6.96
N LEU A 606 24.74 -13.77 7.37
CA LEU A 606 25.46 -14.64 6.46
C LEU A 606 24.55 -15.74 5.88
N TYR A 607 23.62 -16.31 6.66
CA TYR A 607 22.60 -17.22 6.11
C TYR A 607 21.72 -16.54 5.05
N MET A 608 21.24 -15.31 5.32
CA MET A 608 20.46 -14.54 4.34
C MET A 608 21.26 -14.24 3.07
N THR A 609 22.53 -13.87 3.21
CA THR A 609 23.44 -13.65 2.08
C THR A 609 23.70 -14.96 1.31
N GLN A 610 23.87 -16.09 2.01
CA GLN A 610 24.03 -17.42 1.45
C GLN A 610 22.80 -17.86 0.62
N ILE A 611 21.58 -17.53 1.04
CA ILE A 611 20.37 -17.75 0.23
C ILE A 611 20.16 -16.68 -0.87
N ALA A 612 21.17 -15.83 -1.11
CA ALA A 612 21.22 -14.78 -2.13
C ALA A 612 20.34 -13.55 -1.88
N ALA A 613 20.04 -13.20 -0.62
CA ALA A 613 19.56 -11.86 -0.28
C ALA A 613 20.71 -10.85 -0.42
N ILE A 614 20.65 -9.98 -1.44
CA ILE A 614 21.70 -8.97 -1.66
C ILE A 614 21.55 -7.80 -0.70
N SER A 615 20.32 -7.31 -0.47
CA SER A 615 20.04 -6.22 0.46
C SER A 615 19.40 -6.71 1.76
N GLN A 616 19.57 -5.90 2.81
CA GLN A 616 18.96 -6.05 4.13
C GLN A 616 17.95 -4.92 4.30
N ASP A 617 16.66 -5.25 4.24
CA ASP A 617 15.57 -4.27 4.24
C ASP A 617 14.73 -4.42 5.54
N PRO A 618 15.18 -3.83 6.67
CA PRO A 618 14.49 -3.95 7.94
C PRO A 618 13.23 -3.09 8.03
N TRP A 619 12.27 -3.58 8.82
CA TRP A 619 11.17 -2.75 9.32
C TRP A 619 11.73 -1.61 10.21
N PHE A 620 11.02 -0.49 10.26
CA PHE A 620 11.42 0.65 11.11
C PHE A 620 11.03 0.45 12.59
N SER A 621 10.20 -0.56 12.89
CA SER A 621 9.93 -1.09 14.22
C SER A 621 10.80 -2.30 14.56
N ARG A 622 10.65 -2.82 15.79
CA ARG A 622 11.31 -4.03 16.30
C ARG A 622 10.29 -5.10 16.65
N VAL A 623 10.71 -6.36 16.77
CA VAL A 623 9.81 -7.49 17.10
C VAL A 623 9.07 -7.31 18.43
N GLN A 624 9.65 -6.59 19.39
CA GLN A 624 9.04 -6.31 20.70
C GLN A 624 7.94 -5.24 20.65
N SER A 625 8.01 -4.33 19.69
CA SER A 625 7.09 -3.19 19.52
C SER A 625 6.78 -2.98 18.03
N PRO A 626 6.18 -3.97 17.33
CA PRO A 626 6.21 -4.02 15.87
C PRO A 626 5.34 -2.98 15.15
N LEU A 627 4.49 -2.26 15.90
CA LEU A 627 3.69 -1.11 15.42
C LEU A 627 4.32 0.26 15.73
N ASP A 628 5.35 0.29 16.59
CA ASP A 628 6.03 1.52 17.01
C ASP A 628 7.31 1.67 16.16
N ALA A 629 7.37 2.73 15.34
CA ALA A 629 8.52 3.00 14.48
C ALA A 629 9.58 3.81 15.22
N ASP A 630 10.82 3.30 15.29
CA ASP A 630 11.97 3.99 15.88
C ASP A 630 12.44 5.19 15.02
N TYR A 631 12.15 5.15 13.72
CA TYR A 631 12.50 6.18 12.76
C TYR A 631 11.59 6.16 11.52
N VAL A 632 11.64 7.22 10.74
CA VAL A 632 11.06 7.31 9.39
C VAL A 632 12.10 7.72 8.36
N ALA A 633 11.78 7.52 7.08
CA ALA A 633 12.63 7.87 5.96
C ALA A 633 11.88 8.65 4.88
N LEU A 634 12.58 9.59 4.26
CA LEU A 634 12.23 10.17 2.96
C LEU A 634 13.15 9.56 1.91
N ASP A 635 12.57 8.90 0.91
CA ASP A 635 13.29 8.26 -0.20
C ASP A 635 13.22 9.17 -1.43
N LEU A 636 14.37 9.65 -1.88
CA LEU A 636 14.51 10.67 -2.92
C LEU A 636 14.85 9.98 -4.25
N ASP A 637 13.80 9.62 -4.98
CA ASP A 637 13.84 8.81 -6.21
C ASP A 637 13.86 9.71 -7.47
N PRO A 638 14.96 9.79 -8.23
CA PRO A 638 15.00 10.60 -9.45
C PRO A 638 14.08 10.02 -10.53
N GLY A 639 13.07 10.80 -10.95
CA GLY A 639 12.23 10.47 -12.10
C GLY A 639 12.97 10.60 -13.44
N ASP A 640 12.32 10.24 -14.54
CA ASP A 640 12.91 10.34 -15.89
C ASP A 640 13.49 11.74 -16.16
N GLY A 641 14.76 11.78 -16.56
CA GLY A 641 15.52 13.01 -16.82
C GLY A 641 15.97 13.80 -15.57
N ALA A 642 15.79 13.29 -14.35
CA ALA A 642 16.35 13.89 -13.14
C ALA A 642 17.79 13.42 -12.91
N THR A 643 18.68 14.35 -12.54
CA THR A 643 20.10 14.05 -12.27
C THR A 643 20.33 13.84 -10.78
N PHE A 644 21.40 13.14 -10.41
CA PHE A 644 21.77 12.97 -8.99
C PHE A 644 22.07 14.31 -8.29
N ALA A 645 22.55 15.32 -9.02
CA ALA A 645 22.69 16.68 -8.48
C ALA A 645 21.36 17.25 -7.96
N LYS A 646 20.24 17.03 -8.68
CA LYS A 646 18.90 17.41 -8.20
C LYS A 646 18.46 16.61 -6.98
N VAL A 647 18.89 15.34 -6.85
CA VAL A 647 18.63 14.53 -5.65
C VAL A 647 19.35 15.14 -4.43
N LEU A 648 20.58 15.64 -4.61
CA LEU A 648 21.32 16.37 -3.57
C LEU A 648 20.65 17.71 -3.23
N ASP A 649 20.16 18.47 -4.21
CA ASP A 649 19.41 19.71 -3.97
C ASP A 649 18.15 19.45 -3.13
N VAL A 650 17.38 18.42 -3.47
CA VAL A 650 16.19 18.01 -2.72
C VAL A 650 16.56 17.50 -1.32
N ALA A 651 17.69 16.80 -1.16
CA ALA A 651 18.19 16.39 0.16
C ALA A 651 18.55 17.58 1.04
N ARG A 652 19.15 18.64 0.48
CA ARG A 652 19.44 19.90 1.18
C ARG A 652 18.15 20.61 1.59
N TRP A 653 17.16 20.72 0.70
CA TRP A 653 15.86 21.32 1.08
C TRP A 653 15.14 20.50 2.16
N VAL A 654 15.17 19.17 2.10
CA VAL A 654 14.66 18.30 3.18
C VAL A 654 15.39 18.58 4.51
N ARG A 655 16.73 18.66 4.51
CA ARG A 655 17.50 19.07 5.70
C ARG A 655 17.05 20.43 6.22
N ASP A 656 16.88 21.41 5.35
CA ASP A 656 16.58 22.78 5.74
C ASP A 656 15.16 22.91 6.32
N GLU A 657 14.18 22.16 5.78
CA GLU A 657 12.86 22.01 6.41
C GLU A 657 12.97 21.36 7.79
N LEU A 658 13.68 20.22 7.92
CA LEU A 658 13.84 19.51 9.19
C LEU A 658 14.56 20.38 10.25
N ALA A 659 15.60 21.11 9.85
CA ALA A 659 16.31 22.07 10.69
C ALA A 659 15.40 23.21 11.14
N SER A 660 14.53 23.73 10.25
CA SER A 660 13.52 24.72 10.63
C SER A 660 12.53 24.20 11.67
N LEU A 661 12.34 22.88 11.73
CA LEU A 661 11.47 22.18 12.68
C LEU A 661 12.20 21.72 13.95
N GLY A 662 13.51 21.91 14.06
CA GLY A 662 14.31 21.41 15.18
C GLY A 662 14.48 19.89 15.19
N VAL A 663 14.30 19.23 14.04
CA VAL A 663 14.33 17.77 13.89
C VAL A 663 15.65 17.35 13.20
N PRO A 664 16.39 16.35 13.74
CA PRO A 664 17.58 15.84 13.07
C PRO A 664 17.23 14.99 11.85
N GLY A 665 18.07 15.08 10.81
CA GLY A 665 18.05 14.19 9.65
C GLY A 665 19.42 13.56 9.42
N VAL A 666 19.44 12.27 9.06
CA VAL A 666 20.64 11.48 8.77
C VAL A 666 20.59 10.99 7.31
N PRO A 667 21.41 11.53 6.41
CA PRO A 667 21.39 11.17 4.99
C PRO A 667 22.21 9.91 4.70
N LYS A 668 21.78 9.13 3.71
CA LYS A 668 22.60 8.08 3.10
C LYS A 668 22.30 7.94 1.62
N THR A 669 23.28 7.54 0.81
CA THR A 669 22.98 7.09 -0.56
C THR A 669 22.02 5.90 -0.51
N SER A 670 21.21 5.72 -1.55
CA SER A 670 20.44 4.48 -1.69
C SER A 670 21.34 3.28 -2.01
N GLY A 671 22.53 3.50 -2.58
CA GLY A 671 23.35 2.48 -3.26
C GLY A 671 22.86 2.14 -4.68
N SER A 672 21.92 2.93 -5.20
CA SER A 672 21.41 2.93 -6.58
C SER A 672 21.31 4.39 -7.05
N SER A 673 20.23 4.78 -7.72
CA SER A 673 20.00 6.12 -8.27
C SER A 673 19.65 7.23 -7.26
N GLY A 674 19.04 6.88 -6.11
CA GLY A 674 18.47 7.84 -5.15
C GLY A 674 19.29 8.08 -3.87
N LEU A 675 18.74 8.89 -2.96
CA LEU A 675 19.28 9.20 -1.62
C LEU A 675 18.15 9.07 -0.60
N HIS A 676 18.40 8.52 0.60
CA HIS A 676 17.40 8.48 1.66
C HIS A 676 17.80 9.42 2.81
N VAL A 677 16.85 10.15 3.40
CA VAL A 677 17.04 10.93 4.63
C VAL A 677 16.21 10.29 5.74
N TYR A 678 16.87 9.75 6.76
CA TYR A 678 16.22 9.12 7.92
C TYR A 678 16.10 10.10 9.08
N ILE A 679 15.05 9.96 9.88
CA ILE A 679 14.69 10.85 10.97
C ILE A 679 14.31 9.99 12.19
N PRO A 680 14.98 10.13 13.36
CA PRO A 680 14.64 9.38 14.56
C PRO A 680 13.32 9.88 15.17
N LEU A 681 12.47 8.95 15.58
CA LEU A 681 11.17 9.22 16.19
C LEU A 681 11.19 9.00 17.71
N PRO A 682 10.29 9.65 18.46
CA PRO A 682 10.06 9.31 19.86
C PRO A 682 9.61 7.84 20.02
N PRO A 683 9.91 7.19 21.16
CA PRO A 683 9.30 5.91 21.52
C PRO A 683 7.77 5.96 21.40
N HIS A 684 7.16 4.83 21.04
CA HIS A 684 5.70 4.69 20.86
C HIS A 684 5.08 5.55 19.74
N THR A 685 5.89 6.02 18.79
CA THR A 685 5.37 6.68 17.58
C THR A 685 4.85 5.64 16.58
N SER A 686 3.56 5.69 16.25
CA SER A 686 2.98 4.79 15.24
C SER A 686 3.51 5.09 13.82
N TYR A 687 3.53 4.05 12.97
CA TYR A 687 3.88 4.20 11.54
C TYR A 687 3.06 5.27 10.81
N GLU A 688 1.76 5.40 11.09
CA GLU A 688 0.89 6.41 10.49
C GLU A 688 1.32 7.82 10.88
N SER A 689 1.70 8.01 12.15
CA SER A 689 2.14 9.30 12.70
C SER A 689 3.46 9.73 12.08
N GLY A 690 4.42 8.81 11.98
CA GLY A 690 5.68 9.03 11.28
C GLY A 690 5.50 9.30 9.78
N MET A 691 4.67 8.49 9.09
CA MET A 691 4.37 8.67 7.67
C MET A 691 3.71 10.02 7.40
N LEU A 692 2.77 10.47 8.25
CA LEU A 692 2.13 11.78 8.13
C LEU A 692 3.13 12.92 8.29
N PHE A 693 4.08 12.81 9.22
CA PHE A 693 5.16 13.79 9.37
C PHE A 693 6.05 13.85 8.12
N CYS A 694 6.49 12.71 7.59
CA CYS A 694 7.20 12.65 6.30
C CYS A 694 6.37 13.22 5.15
N GLN A 695 5.06 12.96 5.10
CA GLN A 695 4.18 13.52 4.07
C GLN A 695 4.13 15.05 4.13
N ILE A 696 4.10 15.65 5.33
CA ILE A 696 4.13 17.10 5.51
C ILE A 696 5.44 17.68 4.94
N VAL A 697 6.60 17.14 5.35
CA VAL A 697 7.92 17.59 4.88
C VAL A 697 8.03 17.44 3.36
N ALA A 698 7.68 16.27 2.81
CA ALA A 698 7.72 16.00 1.38
C ALA A 698 6.84 16.95 0.57
N THR A 699 5.62 17.21 1.06
CA THR A 699 4.67 18.13 0.40
C THR A 699 5.18 19.56 0.41
N LEU A 700 5.84 20.01 1.48
CA LEU A 700 6.40 21.36 1.58
C LEU A 700 7.58 21.56 0.62
N VAL A 701 8.53 20.62 0.58
CA VAL A 701 9.64 20.65 -0.38
C VAL A 701 9.11 20.66 -1.82
N ALA A 702 8.16 19.79 -2.16
CA ALA A 702 7.54 19.77 -3.49
C ALA A 702 6.75 21.05 -3.81
N THR A 703 6.11 21.68 -2.83
CA THR A 703 5.36 22.94 -3.02
C THR A 703 6.29 24.15 -3.19
N ARG A 704 7.41 24.18 -2.47
CA ARG A 704 8.43 25.25 -2.58
C ARG A 704 9.31 25.10 -3.83
N HIS A 705 9.57 23.87 -4.27
CA HIS A 705 10.47 23.55 -5.38
C HIS A 705 9.81 22.71 -6.49
N PRO A 706 8.62 23.08 -7.03
CA PRO A 706 7.81 22.23 -7.92
C PRO A 706 8.44 21.95 -9.29
N LYS A 707 9.52 22.65 -9.65
CA LYS A 707 10.32 22.40 -10.87
C LYS A 707 11.35 21.27 -10.70
N VAL A 708 11.59 20.82 -9.47
CA VAL A 708 12.67 19.87 -9.13
C VAL A 708 12.20 18.75 -8.20
N ALA A 709 11.23 18.98 -7.33
CA ALA A 709 10.64 17.99 -6.43
C ALA A 709 9.16 17.73 -6.72
N THR A 710 8.70 16.50 -6.52
CA THR A 710 7.28 16.12 -6.65
C THR A 710 6.85 15.08 -5.62
N VAL A 711 5.55 15.08 -5.28
CA VAL A 711 4.89 14.01 -4.50
C VAL A 711 3.86 13.25 -5.36
N GLU A 712 3.86 13.41 -6.68
CA GLU A 712 3.00 12.64 -7.58
C GLU A 712 3.42 11.16 -7.60
N ARG A 713 2.50 10.31 -7.15
CA ARG A 713 2.70 8.88 -6.96
C ARG A 713 2.72 8.12 -8.28
N MET A 714 1.91 8.53 -9.26
CA MET A 714 1.81 7.87 -10.55
C MET A 714 3.01 8.26 -11.42
N VAL A 715 3.91 7.31 -11.71
CA VAL A 715 5.12 7.54 -12.53
C VAL A 715 4.79 8.26 -13.84
N ALA A 716 3.73 7.84 -14.54
CA ALA A 716 3.27 8.45 -15.80
C ALA A 716 2.73 9.90 -15.68
N ARG A 717 2.60 10.44 -14.47
CA ARG A 717 2.17 11.82 -14.19
C ARG A 717 3.27 12.66 -13.51
N ARG A 718 4.38 12.05 -13.11
CA ARG A 718 5.52 12.79 -12.53
C ARG A 718 6.08 13.75 -13.58
N PRO A 719 6.25 15.05 -13.28
CA PRO A 719 6.86 15.97 -14.24
C PRO A 719 8.29 15.52 -14.57
N ARG A 720 8.65 15.53 -15.85
CA ARG A 720 9.97 15.12 -16.32
C ARG A 720 11.06 15.97 -15.66
N GLY A 721 12.15 15.33 -15.25
CA GLY A 721 13.28 15.99 -14.59
C GLY A 721 13.04 16.34 -13.12
N THR A 722 12.02 15.79 -12.47
CA THR A 722 11.78 15.95 -11.02
C THR A 722 12.16 14.70 -10.22
N VAL A 723 12.56 14.92 -8.97
CA VAL A 723 12.80 13.89 -7.95
C VAL A 723 11.50 13.67 -7.19
N TYR A 724 11.06 12.42 -7.12
CA TYR A 724 9.94 12.02 -6.29
C TYR A 724 10.39 11.92 -4.83
N VAL A 725 9.72 12.67 -3.96
CA VAL A 725 9.99 12.70 -2.52
C VAL A 725 9.08 11.68 -1.85
N ASP A 726 9.49 10.42 -1.85
CA ASP A 726 8.65 9.32 -1.39
C ASP A 726 8.58 9.25 0.13
N TYR A 727 7.39 9.53 0.66
CA TYR A 727 7.04 9.32 2.06
C TYR A 727 6.34 7.98 2.31
N LEU A 728 6.07 7.18 1.26
CA LEU A 728 5.30 5.93 1.37
C LEU A 728 6.15 4.70 1.69
N GLN A 729 7.48 4.84 1.77
CA GLN A 729 8.34 3.80 2.34
C GLN A 729 8.10 3.62 3.84
N ASN A 730 7.42 4.57 4.49
CA ASN A 730 6.99 4.52 5.89
C ASN A 730 5.68 3.72 6.11
N ILE A 731 5.27 2.89 5.15
CA ILE A 731 4.16 1.93 5.35
C ILE A 731 4.74 0.65 5.95
N LEU A 732 4.08 0.10 6.99
CA LEU A 732 4.47 -1.17 7.62
C LEU A 732 4.74 -2.27 6.57
N GLY A 733 5.86 -2.99 6.71
CA GLY A 733 6.23 -4.08 5.80
C GLY A 733 6.81 -3.65 4.44
N LYS A 734 7.01 -2.35 4.18
CA LYS A 734 7.75 -1.88 3.00
C LYS A 734 9.24 -2.23 3.05
N THR A 735 9.82 -2.35 1.86
CA THR A 735 11.24 -2.62 1.63
C THR A 735 12.01 -1.32 1.45
N LEU A 736 12.92 -1.02 2.38
CA LEU A 736 13.92 0.04 2.19
C LEU A 736 15.27 -0.43 2.73
N ALA A 737 16.26 -0.54 1.85
CA ALA A 737 17.59 -1.03 2.22
C ALA A 737 18.23 -0.15 3.31
N THR A 738 18.71 -0.80 4.38
CA THR A 738 19.34 -0.11 5.53
C THR A 738 20.73 0.45 5.18
N ALA A 739 21.33 1.21 6.09
CA ALA A 739 22.73 1.59 6.01
C ALA A 739 23.66 0.37 5.92
N TYR A 740 24.81 0.54 5.27
CA TYR A 740 25.84 -0.49 5.07
C TYR A 740 25.39 -1.70 4.22
N SER A 741 24.16 -1.69 3.69
CA SER A 741 23.66 -2.79 2.87
C SER A 741 24.07 -2.63 1.39
N ALA A 742 24.58 -3.72 0.81
CA ALA A 742 24.81 -3.81 -0.62
C ALA A 742 23.49 -3.77 -1.41
N ARG A 743 23.55 -3.26 -2.64
CA ARG A 743 22.40 -3.16 -3.55
C ARG A 743 22.67 -3.94 -4.83
N ALA A 744 21.61 -4.56 -5.35
CA ALA A 744 21.57 -5.11 -6.70
C ALA A 744 21.46 -4.01 -7.78
N SER A 745 22.38 -3.03 -7.73
CA SER A 745 22.57 -1.99 -8.75
C SER A 745 23.70 -2.39 -9.71
N GLU A 746 23.72 -1.77 -10.88
CA GLU A 746 24.66 -2.04 -11.98
C GLU A 746 26.15 -1.90 -11.61
N PHE A 747 26.46 -1.20 -10.52
CA PHE A 747 27.81 -0.91 -10.03
C PHE A 747 28.14 -1.57 -8.68
N ALA A 748 27.30 -2.51 -8.21
CA ALA A 748 27.41 -3.13 -6.89
C ALA A 748 27.48 -2.10 -5.75
N GLY A 749 26.59 -1.11 -5.82
CA GLY A 749 26.56 0.02 -4.89
C GLY A 749 26.18 -0.35 -3.47
N VAL A 750 26.62 0.48 -2.52
CA VAL A 750 26.30 0.34 -1.09
C VAL A 750 25.45 1.52 -0.63
N SER A 751 24.41 1.19 0.13
CA SER A 751 23.55 2.14 0.84
C SER A 751 24.34 2.82 1.97
N THR A 752 24.98 3.94 1.65
CA THR A 752 26.13 4.47 2.41
C THR A 752 25.77 5.72 3.20
N PRO A 753 25.88 5.70 4.55
CA PRO A 753 25.75 6.88 5.39
C PRO A 753 26.71 8.02 4.99
N LEU A 754 26.17 9.23 5.02
CA LEU A 754 26.86 10.46 4.64
C LEU A 754 26.79 11.48 5.77
N THR A 755 27.78 12.37 5.82
CA THR A 755 27.66 13.64 6.54
C THR A 755 26.93 14.67 5.66
N TRP A 756 26.26 15.66 6.27
CA TRP A 756 25.67 16.75 5.50
C TRP A 756 26.73 17.57 4.73
N LYS A 757 27.97 17.67 5.24
CA LYS A 757 29.09 18.31 4.54
C LYS A 757 29.42 17.65 3.20
N GLU A 758 29.28 16.32 3.11
CA GLU A 758 29.47 15.58 1.85
C GLU A 758 28.29 15.79 0.89
N VAL A 759 27.06 15.84 1.40
CA VAL A 759 25.88 16.23 0.61
C VAL A 759 26.04 17.66 0.06
N ASP A 760 26.58 18.60 0.85
CA ASP A 760 26.85 19.97 0.43
C ASP A 760 27.97 20.04 -0.62
N ARG A 761 29.10 19.36 -0.40
CA ARG A 761 30.22 19.29 -1.37
C ARG A 761 29.83 18.63 -2.68
N GLY A 762 28.92 17.65 -2.63
CA GLY A 762 28.65 16.74 -3.73
C GLY A 762 29.45 15.43 -3.60
N ILE A 763 28.82 14.35 -4.07
CA ILE A 763 29.30 12.97 -4.08
C ILE A 763 28.76 12.25 -5.32
N ASP A 764 29.48 11.24 -5.81
CA ASP A 764 28.95 10.28 -6.77
C ASP A 764 28.50 9.01 -6.01
N PRO A 765 27.26 8.52 -6.16
CA PRO A 765 26.85 7.28 -5.50
C PRO A 765 27.67 6.06 -5.94
N ARG A 766 28.34 6.13 -7.11
CA ARG A 766 29.20 5.07 -7.66
C ARG A 766 30.56 4.96 -6.97
N ASP A 767 30.96 5.97 -6.18
CA ASP A 767 32.17 5.90 -5.36
C ASP A 767 32.03 4.86 -4.22
N PHE A 768 30.79 4.52 -3.84
CA PHE A 768 30.47 3.62 -2.74
C PHE A 768 29.98 2.26 -3.24
N THR A 769 30.91 1.31 -3.36
CA THR A 769 30.67 -0.06 -3.85
C THR A 769 30.99 -1.09 -2.77
N VAL A 770 30.59 -2.34 -2.99
CA VAL A 770 30.99 -3.51 -2.19
C VAL A 770 32.52 -3.62 -2.02
N ARG A 771 33.33 -3.08 -2.95
CA ARG A 771 34.81 -3.09 -2.84
C ARG A 771 35.40 -1.84 -2.19
N THR A 772 34.73 -0.68 -2.26
CA THR A 772 35.30 0.62 -1.84
C THR A 772 34.75 1.14 -0.52
N ALA A 773 33.50 0.79 -0.18
CA ALA A 773 32.83 1.31 1.02
C ALA A 773 33.41 0.81 2.37
N PRO A 774 33.92 -0.45 2.51
CA PRO A 774 34.41 -0.93 3.81
C PRO A 774 35.57 -0.12 4.42
N ALA A 775 36.55 0.27 3.61
CA ALA A 775 37.69 1.09 4.05
C ALA A 775 37.22 2.46 4.61
N ARG A 776 36.24 3.09 3.95
CA ARG A 776 35.61 4.32 4.44
C ARG A 776 34.90 4.12 5.78
N PHE A 777 34.24 2.98 6.01
CA PHE A 777 33.56 2.71 7.28
C PHE A 777 34.56 2.51 8.42
N GLN A 778 35.73 1.94 8.14
CA GLN A 778 36.84 1.86 9.09
C GLN A 778 37.44 3.23 9.41
N GLU A 779 37.55 4.12 8.42
CA GLU A 779 38.04 5.50 8.59
C GLU A 779 37.08 6.40 9.40
N LEU A 780 35.77 6.35 9.09
CA LEU A 780 34.78 7.30 9.62
C LEU A 780 33.90 6.75 10.76
N GLY A 781 33.90 5.44 10.99
CA GLY A 781 33.07 4.78 11.99
C GLY A 781 31.57 4.75 11.66
N ASP A 782 30.75 4.49 12.70
CA ASP A 782 29.29 4.38 12.58
C ASP A 782 28.59 5.75 12.50
N LEU A 783 28.62 6.38 11.31
CA LEU A 783 27.80 7.58 11.04
C LEU A 783 26.28 7.35 11.23
N TRP A 784 25.82 6.09 11.19
CA TRP A 784 24.42 5.72 11.41
C TRP A 784 24.03 5.64 12.90
N ALA A 785 25.02 5.63 13.81
CA ALA A 785 24.81 5.67 15.26
C ALA A 785 23.93 6.85 15.70
N ARG A 786 23.97 7.95 14.94
CA ARG A 786 23.14 9.14 15.14
C ARG A 786 21.63 8.86 15.22
N LEU A 787 21.10 7.86 14.50
CA LEU A 787 19.68 7.49 14.66
C LEU A 787 19.36 6.84 16.02
N ARG A 788 20.37 6.44 16.78
CA ARG A 788 20.27 5.83 18.11
C ARG A 788 20.68 6.79 19.23
N THR A 789 21.44 7.85 18.92
CA THR A 789 22.02 8.79 19.90
C THR A 789 21.53 10.23 19.78
N ASP A 790 21.12 10.70 18.59
CA ASP A 790 20.53 12.04 18.44
C ASP A 790 19.16 12.09 19.14
N LYS A 791 18.81 13.25 19.70
CA LYS A 791 17.48 13.45 20.33
C LYS A 791 16.37 13.24 19.27
N PRO A 792 15.35 12.41 19.54
CA PRO A 792 14.28 12.15 18.58
C PRO A 792 13.43 13.39 18.27
N ALA A 793 12.72 13.35 17.14
CA ALA A 793 11.86 14.44 16.68
C ALA A 793 10.75 14.80 17.68
N ASP A 794 10.70 16.05 18.16
CA ASP A 794 9.58 16.54 18.97
C ASP A 794 8.36 16.85 18.07
N LEU A 795 7.60 15.80 17.74
CA LEU A 795 6.43 15.90 16.86
C LEU A 795 5.37 16.87 17.41
N GLU A 796 5.27 17.04 18.73
CA GLU A 796 4.32 17.97 19.32
C GLU A 796 4.77 19.44 19.14
N ALA A 797 6.07 19.73 19.30
CA ALA A 797 6.65 21.03 18.94
C ALA A 797 6.51 21.33 17.44
N VAL A 798 6.69 20.34 16.57
CA VAL A 798 6.45 20.46 15.12
C VAL A 798 5.01 20.87 14.83
N LEU A 799 4.03 20.14 15.37
CA LEU A 799 2.60 20.44 15.18
C LEU A 799 2.23 21.81 15.76
N ARG A 800 2.74 22.16 16.94
CA ARG A 800 2.57 23.48 17.55
C ARG A 800 3.17 24.60 16.69
N LYS A 801 4.32 24.38 16.04
CA LYS A 801 4.92 25.36 15.13
C LYS A 801 4.07 25.54 13.87
N TYR A 802 3.65 24.48 13.19
CA TYR A 802 2.75 24.59 12.04
C TYR A 802 1.42 25.27 12.36
N ALA A 803 0.86 25.02 13.56
CA ALA A 803 -0.35 25.68 14.04
C ALA A 803 -0.17 27.16 14.43
N ARG A 804 1.08 27.66 14.50
CA ARG A 804 1.42 29.09 14.64
C ARG A 804 1.69 29.71 13.26
N ASP A 805 2.61 29.14 12.48
CA ASP A 805 3.06 29.67 11.18
C ASP A 805 1.96 29.69 10.11
N SER A 806 0.84 28.99 10.35
CA SER A 806 -0.30 28.96 9.46
C SER A 806 -1.46 29.90 9.86
N ARG A 807 -1.37 30.58 11.02
CA ARG A 807 -2.31 31.62 11.49
C ARG A 807 -2.01 32.98 10.87
#